data_AF-A0A975GEK4-F1
#
_entry.id   AF-A0A975GEK4-F1
#
_cell.length_a   1.000
_cell.length_b   1.000
_cell.length_c   1.000
_cell.angle_alpha   90.00
_cell.angle_beta   90.00
_cell.angle_gamma   90.00
#
_symmetry.space_group_name_H-M   'P 1'
#
loop_
_entity.id
_entity.type
_entity.pdbx_description
1 polymer ?
#
loop_
_entity_poly.entity_id
_entity_poly.type
_entity_poly.pdbx_seq_one_letter_code
_entity_poly.pdbx_strand_id
1 'polypeptide(L)'
;MKFLNLSAIFMISVFFWSNMAAAQNADPPLSPVKLIFIHHSTGGNWLADPNTDGPYGGLGTALKNNNYYVSATNYGWGIDSIGDRTDIPAWPEWFTGSSSSSILSDLYTETDQNFLEYGAWTRLDSDPGGENLIIMFKSCFPNSDLSGSPDDLPALEPNDWEKSVSNAKAVYKKILTYFETRQDKLFIVITAPPLRESEYEAKTQTPEQRAANARAFNKWLVNEWLEGYLHKNVAVFDYFNILTHADNHHRIVDNNIEHYTSPQSGNFAFYPSDDSHPSTAGHEKAAAEYVPMLNYFYNNWKNQAGDIVPGNINGSADGKIDLADAVMALQVCAGINVSGLVLAADIKNDKKIGLEEAVYALKTASSLPSTTELIQPSDLQYMGAFTLPDSGDRPLTFAYGGNAMTFNPAGDTANTDQYPGSLFVMGHDRIAWELPTGNQVAEINIPAPVISDNVSELNQAEFIQEFQNVAQGYFTNAEEIVRTGMQYLNITATGPKIHLVWGCHFEPEPPTGTHAWFGTNLSSPGFQGTWFIGNQSFYSVTGYLFEIPALWADQHVNGRYLGTGRFRDGGWSGMGPALFAYRDWTDSGSPAPPGTRLEETVLLKYQDSQTSEDIVNCLKGYQHPDEWEGVAWIKSPAGKTGVLAAGTKATGNKYWYGWVNPAGPEYPCIEQELLGTFTLCRNADGTPCPGEDLTECQGHNDYRGWWSSSFNARFIFYNPDDLAKSASGEINSWEPQPYAKVDIDEHLFLNPANVEPDMLGTGVQRRQRIGPVTYDHTNNILYVMEMFADEAKPVVHVWKMN
;
A
#
# COMPACT_ATOMS: atom_id res chain seq x y z
N MET A 1 41.67 -51.76 -20.07
CA MET A 1 42.49 -51.65 -18.84
C MET A 1 42.00 -50.45 -18.07
N LYS A 2 41.71 -50.62 -16.76
CA LYS A 2 41.87 -49.69 -15.62
C LYS A 2 41.79 -48.16 -15.88
N PHE A 3 41.21 -47.29 -15.06
CA PHE A 3 40.34 -47.23 -13.86
C PHE A 3 40.34 -45.72 -13.47
N LEU A 4 39.28 -45.24 -12.78
CA LEU A 4 39.15 -43.96 -12.04
C LEU A 4 39.00 -42.68 -12.92
N ASN A 5 38.13 -41.70 -12.65
CA ASN A 5 37.41 -41.29 -11.43
C ASN A 5 36.28 -40.31 -11.84
N LEU A 6 35.06 -40.46 -11.33
CA LEU A 6 34.33 -39.44 -10.55
C LEU A 6 32.95 -39.98 -10.14
N SER A 7 32.78 -40.12 -8.83
CA SER A 7 31.54 -40.50 -8.17
C SER A 7 30.59 -39.29 -8.08
N ALA A 8 29.35 -39.44 -8.53
CA ALA A 8 28.23 -38.59 -8.13
C ALA A 8 27.29 -39.43 -7.25
N ILE A 9 27.45 -39.30 -5.93
CA ILE A 9 26.48 -39.76 -4.94
C ILE A 9 25.54 -38.57 -4.73
N PHE A 10 24.30 -38.70 -5.18
CA PHE A 10 23.20 -37.80 -4.81
C PHE A 10 22.90 -38.03 -3.32
N MET A 11 23.42 -37.14 -2.44
CA MET A 11 22.85 -36.97 -1.11
C MET A 11 21.55 -36.18 -1.27
N ILE A 12 20.42 -36.86 -1.17
CA ILE A 12 19.14 -36.22 -0.88
C ILE A 12 19.23 -35.79 0.58
N SER A 13 19.55 -34.51 0.81
CA SER A 13 19.29 -33.85 2.09
C SER A 13 17.78 -33.71 2.26
N VAL A 14 17.18 -34.71 2.92
CA VAL A 14 15.83 -34.59 3.48
C VAL A 14 15.93 -33.53 4.59
N PHE A 15 15.58 -32.29 4.25
CA PHE A 15 15.27 -31.29 5.26
C PHE A 15 14.01 -31.78 5.98
N PHE A 16 14.18 -32.30 7.20
CA PHE A 16 13.10 -32.35 8.17
C PHE A 16 12.74 -30.90 8.49
N TRP A 17 11.76 -30.34 7.78
CA TRP A 17 10.99 -29.22 8.31
C TRP A 17 10.19 -29.78 9.47
N SER A 18 10.70 -29.60 10.69
CA SER A 18 9.84 -29.57 11.86
C SER A 18 8.90 -28.39 11.67
N ASN A 19 7.66 -28.66 11.25
CA ASN A 19 6.55 -27.73 11.45
C ASN A 19 6.44 -27.51 12.97
N MET A 20 7.12 -26.49 13.50
CA MET A 20 6.75 -25.95 14.79
C MET A 20 5.41 -25.28 14.57
N ALA A 21 4.33 -25.94 14.99
CA ALA A 21 3.08 -25.24 15.21
C ALA A 21 3.37 -24.04 16.13
N ALA A 22 2.92 -22.85 15.74
CA ALA A 22 3.02 -21.69 16.60
C ALA A 22 2.33 -22.00 17.94
N ALA A 23 2.99 -21.72 19.05
CA ALA A 23 2.43 -21.93 20.39
C ALA A 23 1.14 -21.11 20.56
N GLN A 24 0.08 -21.72 21.12
CA GLN A 24 -1.18 -21.01 21.36
C GLN A 24 -1.00 -20.03 22.52
N ASN A 25 -1.17 -18.73 22.27
CA ASN A 25 -1.01 -17.69 23.29
C ASN A 25 -2.24 -17.64 24.21
N ALA A 26 -2.09 -18.10 25.45
CA ALA A 26 -3.13 -18.07 26.49
C ALA A 26 -2.89 -16.99 27.58
N ASP A 27 -2.02 -16.02 27.31
CA ASP A 27 -1.76 -14.92 28.23
C ASP A 27 -2.96 -13.96 28.30
N PRO A 28 -3.25 -13.36 29.47
CA PRO A 28 -4.34 -12.41 29.60
C PRO A 28 -4.16 -11.17 28.70
N PRO A 29 -5.26 -10.51 28.28
CA PRO A 29 -5.18 -9.19 27.65
C PRO A 29 -4.34 -8.21 28.49
N LEU A 30 -3.52 -7.39 27.84
CA LEU A 30 -2.66 -6.42 28.52
C LEU A 30 -3.42 -5.22 29.12
N SER A 31 -4.63 -4.96 28.63
CA SER A 31 -5.54 -3.92 29.10
C SER A 31 -6.93 -4.50 29.39
N PRO A 32 -7.73 -3.83 30.25
CA PRO A 32 -9.11 -4.25 30.52
C PRO A 32 -9.98 -4.40 29.26
N VAL A 33 -10.64 -5.54 29.09
CA VAL A 33 -11.56 -5.84 27.98
C VAL A 33 -12.98 -6.06 28.50
N LYS A 34 -13.97 -5.41 27.89
CA LYS A 34 -15.39 -5.61 28.26
C LYS A 34 -15.95 -6.89 27.66
N LEU A 35 -16.57 -7.69 28.53
CA LEU A 35 -17.24 -8.94 28.21
C LEU A 35 -18.65 -8.89 28.78
N ILE A 36 -19.64 -9.33 27.99
CA ILE A 36 -20.99 -9.59 28.49
C ILE A 36 -21.35 -11.06 28.37
N PHE A 37 -21.98 -11.59 29.41
CA PHE A 37 -22.47 -12.96 29.45
C PHE A 37 -24.00 -13.01 29.42
N ILE A 38 -24.57 -13.51 28.33
CA ILE A 38 -26.01 -13.77 28.18
C ILE A 38 -26.33 -15.12 28.81
N HIS A 39 -27.07 -15.12 29.92
CA HIS A 39 -27.36 -16.36 30.62
C HIS A 39 -28.61 -16.31 31.51
N HIS A 40 -29.10 -17.49 31.89
CA HIS A 40 -29.95 -17.70 33.07
C HIS A 40 -29.15 -18.30 34.24
N SER A 41 -29.87 -18.72 35.28
CA SER A 41 -29.42 -19.40 36.52
C SER A 41 -28.00 -19.98 36.52
N THR A 42 -27.69 -21.02 35.72
CA THR A 42 -26.36 -21.66 35.72
C THR A 42 -25.21 -20.67 35.50
N GLY A 43 -25.44 -19.60 34.73
CA GLY A 43 -24.40 -18.60 34.43
C GLY A 43 -24.20 -17.65 35.60
N GLY A 44 -25.28 -17.31 36.30
CA GLY A 44 -25.24 -16.52 37.53
C GLY A 44 -24.44 -17.25 38.60
N ASN A 45 -24.76 -18.52 38.86
CA ASN A 45 -23.99 -19.35 39.78
C ASN A 45 -22.52 -19.47 39.35
N TRP A 46 -22.24 -19.55 38.04
CA TRP A 46 -20.86 -19.65 37.57
C TRP A 46 -20.06 -18.38 37.81
N LEU A 47 -20.66 -17.20 37.59
CA LEU A 47 -20.05 -15.90 37.82
C LEU A 47 -19.84 -15.61 39.32
N ALA A 48 -20.82 -15.96 40.14
CA ALA A 48 -20.92 -15.56 41.54
C ALA A 48 -19.67 -15.89 42.37
N ASP A 49 -19.34 -14.97 43.28
CA ASP A 49 -18.34 -15.19 44.31
C ASP A 49 -18.83 -16.20 45.36
N PRO A 50 -17.91 -16.78 46.17
CA PRO A 50 -18.29 -17.64 47.28
C PRO A 50 -19.37 -17.01 48.17
N ASN A 51 -20.50 -17.71 48.28
CA ASN A 51 -21.67 -17.27 49.03
C ASN A 51 -22.38 -18.46 49.71
N THR A 52 -23.41 -18.16 50.51
CA THR A 52 -24.20 -19.16 51.27
C THR A 52 -25.56 -19.47 50.67
N ASP A 53 -25.94 -18.79 49.59
CA ASP A 53 -27.31 -18.77 49.07
C ASP A 53 -27.52 -19.82 47.96
N GLY A 54 -26.44 -20.32 47.36
CA GLY A 54 -26.47 -21.40 46.37
C GLY A 54 -25.08 -21.82 45.88
N PRO A 55 -25.01 -22.66 44.85
CA PRO A 55 -23.75 -22.97 44.17
C PRO A 55 -23.09 -21.69 43.62
N TYR A 56 -21.76 -21.67 43.63
CA TYR A 56 -20.96 -20.56 43.10
C TYR A 56 -19.77 -21.08 42.30
N GLY A 57 -19.19 -20.25 41.43
CA GLY A 57 -18.09 -20.66 40.54
C GLY A 57 -16.87 -19.77 40.54
N GLY A 58 -16.99 -18.54 41.04
CA GLY A 58 -15.89 -17.57 41.08
C GLY A 58 -15.39 -17.12 39.70
N LEU A 59 -16.14 -17.36 38.61
CA LEU A 59 -15.71 -16.99 37.27
C LEU A 59 -15.52 -15.47 37.15
N GLY A 60 -16.39 -14.66 37.77
CA GLY A 60 -16.26 -13.20 37.74
C GLY A 60 -14.92 -12.73 38.32
N THR A 61 -14.53 -13.27 39.48
CA THR A 61 -13.22 -13.01 40.08
C THR A 61 -12.06 -13.51 39.19
N ALA A 62 -12.19 -14.69 38.59
CA ALA A 62 -11.15 -15.23 37.72
C ALA A 62 -10.95 -14.39 36.45
N LEU A 63 -12.05 -13.89 35.86
CA LEU A 63 -12.07 -12.98 34.73
C LEU A 63 -11.49 -11.61 35.07
N LYS A 64 -11.83 -11.05 36.25
CA LYS A 64 -11.18 -9.83 36.79
C LYS A 64 -9.67 -9.98 36.83
N ASN A 65 -9.18 -11.10 37.36
CA ASN A 65 -7.75 -11.37 37.49
C ASN A 65 -7.04 -11.54 36.14
N ASN A 66 -7.80 -11.64 35.05
CA ASN A 66 -7.32 -11.74 33.67
C ASN A 66 -7.74 -10.52 32.82
N ASN A 67 -7.92 -9.34 33.46
CA ASN A 67 -8.26 -8.09 32.78
C ASN A 67 -9.58 -8.10 31.99
N TYR A 68 -10.58 -8.89 32.40
CA TYR A 68 -11.92 -8.75 31.84
C TYR A 68 -12.84 -7.98 32.79
N TYR A 69 -13.51 -6.97 32.26
CA TYR A 69 -14.65 -6.30 32.91
C TYR A 69 -15.92 -7.04 32.49
N VAL A 70 -16.53 -7.78 33.41
CA VAL A 70 -17.66 -8.68 33.10
C VAL A 70 -18.98 -8.08 33.55
N SER A 71 -19.89 -7.99 32.60
CA SER A 71 -21.31 -7.67 32.76
C SER A 71 -22.15 -8.88 32.36
N ALA A 72 -23.43 -8.89 32.68
CA ALA A 72 -24.30 -9.98 32.26
C ALA A 72 -25.72 -9.52 31.99
N THR A 73 -26.49 -10.38 31.31
CA THR A 73 -27.95 -10.29 31.22
C THR A 73 -28.56 -11.45 31.99
N ASN A 74 -29.84 -11.33 32.36
CA ASN A 74 -30.56 -12.41 33.04
C ASN A 74 -32.08 -12.31 32.79
N TYR A 75 -32.88 -13.10 33.51
CA TYR A 75 -34.35 -13.04 33.43
C TYR A 75 -34.88 -11.61 33.53
N GLY A 76 -35.85 -11.29 32.68
CA GLY A 76 -36.49 -9.97 32.57
C GLY A 76 -35.64 -8.87 31.94
N TRP A 77 -34.40 -9.17 31.52
CA TRP A 77 -33.51 -8.17 30.93
C TRP A 77 -33.89 -7.82 29.48
N GLY A 78 -33.73 -6.55 29.11
CA GLY A 78 -33.83 -6.07 27.72
C GLY A 78 -35.25 -5.87 27.20
N ILE A 79 -35.36 -5.39 25.96
CA ILE A 79 -36.63 -5.17 25.27
C ILE A 79 -37.47 -6.45 25.23
N ASP A 80 -38.77 -6.32 25.52
CA ASP A 80 -39.73 -7.43 25.57
C ASP A 80 -39.31 -8.62 26.46
N SER A 81 -38.47 -8.36 27.48
CA SER A 81 -37.87 -9.38 28.34
C SER A 81 -37.10 -10.44 27.54
N ILE A 82 -36.37 -10.03 26.48
CA ILE A 82 -35.57 -10.93 25.65
C ILE A 82 -34.60 -11.80 26.50
N GLY A 83 -34.16 -11.29 27.65
CA GLY A 83 -33.41 -12.01 28.66
C GLY A 83 -34.05 -13.34 29.11
N ASP A 84 -35.36 -13.51 28.99
CA ASP A 84 -36.09 -14.77 29.29
C ASP A 84 -35.92 -15.84 28.19
N ARG A 85 -35.36 -15.48 27.04
CA ARG A 85 -35.37 -16.27 25.80
C ARG A 85 -33.97 -16.82 25.47
N THR A 86 -33.39 -17.64 26.35
CA THR A 86 -32.02 -18.21 26.16
C THR A 86 -32.00 -19.71 25.83
N ASP A 87 -33.16 -20.32 25.56
CA ASP A 87 -33.24 -21.68 25.03
C ASP A 87 -32.72 -21.74 23.58
N ILE A 88 -32.17 -22.89 23.16
CA ILE A 88 -31.55 -23.04 21.84
C ILE A 88 -32.47 -22.54 20.72
N PRO A 89 -33.75 -22.96 20.62
CA PRO A 89 -34.65 -22.48 19.56
C PRO A 89 -34.87 -20.95 19.52
N ALA A 90 -34.56 -20.22 20.60
CA ALA A 90 -34.78 -18.79 20.71
C ALA A 90 -33.58 -17.92 20.28
N TRP A 91 -32.37 -18.47 20.12
CA TRP A 91 -31.21 -17.67 19.68
C TRP A 91 -31.39 -16.87 18.38
N PRO A 92 -32.15 -17.34 17.37
CA PRO A 92 -32.42 -16.52 16.19
C PRO A 92 -33.11 -15.20 16.52
N GLU A 93 -33.93 -15.13 17.58
CA GLU A 93 -34.61 -13.91 18.03
C GLU A 93 -33.61 -12.81 18.45
N TRP A 94 -32.52 -13.21 19.11
CA TRP A 94 -31.43 -12.33 19.53
C TRP A 94 -30.61 -11.79 18.35
N PHE A 95 -30.17 -12.69 17.45
CA PHE A 95 -29.10 -12.38 16.49
C PHE A 95 -29.56 -12.16 15.05
N THR A 96 -30.73 -12.66 14.68
CA THR A 96 -31.22 -12.61 13.29
C THR A 96 -32.69 -12.22 13.15
N GLY A 97 -33.38 -12.00 14.28
CA GLY A 97 -34.78 -11.61 14.34
C GLY A 97 -35.00 -10.16 13.97
N SER A 98 -36.25 -9.79 13.75
CA SER A 98 -36.63 -8.42 13.36
C SER A 98 -36.24 -7.35 14.39
N SER A 99 -36.15 -7.72 15.67
CA SER A 99 -35.77 -6.82 16.77
C SER A 99 -34.28 -6.92 17.14
N SER A 100 -33.51 -7.74 16.42
CA SER A 100 -32.12 -8.07 16.75
C SER A 100 -31.23 -6.82 16.86
N SER A 101 -31.40 -5.85 15.96
CA SER A 101 -30.60 -4.61 15.99
C SER A 101 -30.78 -3.82 17.31
N SER A 102 -32.01 -3.69 17.80
CA SER A 102 -32.29 -3.01 19.06
C SER A 102 -31.79 -3.81 20.26
N ILE A 103 -32.06 -5.13 20.28
CA ILE A 103 -31.60 -6.04 21.34
C ILE A 103 -30.07 -5.97 21.48
N LEU A 104 -29.36 -6.04 20.35
CA LEU A 104 -27.90 -6.06 20.36
C LEU A 104 -27.27 -4.69 20.63
N SER A 105 -27.94 -3.59 20.28
CA SER A 105 -27.53 -2.24 20.70
C SER A 105 -27.54 -2.11 22.22
N ASP A 106 -28.60 -2.57 22.87
CA ASP A 106 -28.70 -2.55 24.34
C ASP A 106 -27.67 -3.50 24.96
N LEU A 107 -27.52 -4.71 24.40
CA LEU A 107 -26.54 -5.70 24.85
C LEU A 107 -25.09 -5.18 24.79
N TYR A 108 -24.72 -4.50 23.71
CA TYR A 108 -23.36 -3.99 23.53
C TYR A 108 -23.02 -2.88 24.51
N THR A 109 -24.01 -2.14 25.00
CA THR A 109 -23.78 -1.02 25.94
C THR A 109 -24.03 -1.36 27.40
N GLU A 110 -24.61 -2.53 27.69
CA GLU A 110 -24.89 -3.00 29.04
C GLU A 110 -23.62 -3.15 29.91
N THR A 111 -23.69 -2.64 31.13
CA THR A 111 -22.59 -2.62 32.09
C THR A 111 -22.97 -3.18 33.47
N ASP A 112 -24.23 -3.51 33.72
CA ASP A 112 -24.72 -4.05 34.99
C ASP A 112 -24.45 -5.55 35.12
N GLN A 113 -24.46 -6.02 36.36
CA GLN A 113 -24.27 -7.44 36.67
C GLN A 113 -25.54 -8.26 36.47
N ASN A 114 -26.75 -7.70 36.65
CA ASN A 114 -28.00 -8.44 36.50
C ASN A 114 -28.01 -9.83 37.23
N PHE A 115 -27.40 -9.89 38.43
CA PHE A 115 -27.09 -11.16 39.10
C PHE A 115 -28.31 -11.86 39.76
N LEU A 116 -29.39 -11.10 40.01
CA LEU A 116 -30.63 -11.58 40.66
C LEU A 116 -30.34 -12.34 41.99
N GLU A 117 -30.96 -13.50 42.19
CA GLU A 117 -30.77 -14.35 43.36
C GLU A 117 -29.52 -15.24 43.31
N TYR A 118 -28.79 -15.23 42.19
CA TYR A 118 -27.67 -16.18 41.96
C TYR A 118 -26.32 -15.69 42.51
N GLY A 119 -26.29 -14.48 43.07
CA GLY A 119 -25.13 -13.92 43.76
C GLY A 119 -24.29 -12.97 42.90
N ALA A 120 -23.86 -11.87 43.51
CA ALA A 120 -22.94 -10.92 42.87
C ALA A 120 -21.53 -11.52 42.74
N TRP A 121 -20.72 -10.92 41.87
CA TRP A 121 -19.32 -11.30 41.69
C TRP A 121 -18.40 -10.09 41.77
N THR A 122 -17.16 -10.34 42.15
CA THR A 122 -16.12 -9.34 42.08
C THR A 122 -15.70 -9.14 40.63
N ARG A 123 -15.70 -7.89 40.15
CA ARG A 123 -15.20 -7.48 38.84
C ARG A 123 -14.20 -6.32 38.98
N LEU A 124 -13.63 -5.86 37.86
CA LEU A 124 -12.79 -4.67 37.87
C LEU A 124 -13.54 -3.45 38.41
N ASP A 125 -12.85 -2.62 39.19
CA ASP A 125 -13.49 -1.57 39.99
C ASP A 125 -13.94 -0.36 39.15
N SER A 126 -13.50 -0.25 37.90
CA SER A 126 -13.85 0.81 36.96
C SER A 126 -14.27 0.21 35.62
N ASP A 127 -15.41 0.66 35.09
CA ASP A 127 -15.81 0.37 33.72
C ASP A 127 -14.79 1.01 32.77
N PRO A 128 -14.08 0.22 31.94
CA PRO A 128 -13.10 0.77 31.00
C PRO A 128 -13.73 1.61 29.87
N GLY A 129 -15.08 1.67 29.80
CA GLY A 129 -15.83 2.44 28.81
C GLY A 129 -15.99 1.69 27.49
N GLY A 130 -16.83 2.24 26.61
CA GLY A 130 -17.15 1.62 25.32
C GLY A 130 -18.09 0.41 25.42
N GLU A 131 -18.25 -0.27 24.29
CA GLU A 131 -19.11 -1.44 24.15
C GLU A 131 -18.45 -2.74 24.64
N ASN A 132 -19.26 -3.73 24.99
CA ASN A 132 -18.83 -5.11 25.15
C ASN A 132 -18.22 -5.62 23.84
N LEU A 133 -16.97 -6.12 23.91
CA LEU A 133 -16.22 -6.65 22.77
C LEU A 133 -16.33 -8.17 22.67
N ILE A 134 -16.54 -8.83 23.81
CA ILE A 134 -16.74 -10.28 23.90
C ILE A 134 -18.19 -10.55 24.30
N ILE A 135 -18.89 -11.31 23.46
CA ILE A 135 -20.27 -11.72 23.66
C ILE A 135 -20.28 -13.22 23.97
N MET A 136 -20.34 -13.54 25.26
CA MET A 136 -20.45 -14.91 25.74
C MET A 136 -21.93 -15.23 25.92
N PHE A 137 -22.39 -16.41 25.48
CA PHE A 137 -23.78 -16.80 25.66
C PHE A 137 -23.96 -18.30 25.85
N LYS A 138 -25.03 -18.67 26.56
CA LYS A 138 -25.35 -20.07 26.84
C LYS A 138 -26.83 -20.32 27.02
N SER A 139 -27.22 -21.57 26.78
CA SER A 139 -28.51 -22.12 27.21
C SER A 139 -28.36 -22.93 28.50
N CYS A 140 -29.40 -23.01 29.33
CA CYS A 140 -29.39 -23.82 30.57
C CYS A 140 -29.59 -25.32 30.31
N PHE A 141 -29.37 -26.16 31.35
CA PHE A 141 -29.39 -27.63 31.26
C PHE A 141 -30.62 -28.25 30.58
N PRO A 142 -31.86 -27.68 30.61
CA PRO A 142 -32.99 -28.28 29.90
C PRO A 142 -32.79 -28.34 28.38
N ASN A 143 -31.82 -27.59 27.84
CA ASN A 143 -31.47 -27.63 26.42
C ASN A 143 -30.58 -28.83 26.05
N SER A 144 -30.11 -29.59 27.03
CA SER A 144 -29.46 -30.89 26.82
C SER A 144 -30.48 -32.03 26.65
N ASP A 145 -31.79 -31.78 26.79
CA ASP A 145 -32.82 -32.78 26.49
C ASP A 145 -33.16 -32.80 24.99
N LEU A 146 -32.21 -33.23 24.14
CA LEU A 146 -32.38 -33.20 22.67
C LEU A 146 -32.95 -34.52 22.12
N SER A 147 -34.03 -34.42 21.33
CA SER A 147 -34.57 -35.55 20.56
C SER A 147 -33.91 -35.70 19.18
N GLY A 148 -34.25 -36.77 18.45
CA GLY A 148 -33.69 -37.09 17.13
C GLY A 148 -32.56 -38.10 17.21
N SER A 149 -31.63 -38.05 16.26
CA SER A 149 -30.45 -38.92 16.18
C SER A 149 -29.16 -38.11 16.29
N PRO A 150 -28.05 -38.66 16.84
CA PRO A 150 -26.75 -38.00 16.88
C PRO A 150 -26.26 -37.48 15.52
N ASP A 151 -26.58 -38.22 14.46
CA ASP A 151 -26.12 -37.99 13.09
C ASP A 151 -27.10 -37.15 12.25
N ASP A 152 -28.17 -36.62 12.85
CA ASP A 152 -29.14 -35.81 12.12
C ASP A 152 -28.46 -34.60 11.47
N LEU A 153 -28.78 -34.38 10.19
CA LEU A 153 -28.38 -33.18 9.47
C LEU A 153 -29.14 -31.95 10.01
N PRO A 154 -28.58 -30.73 9.87
CA PRO A 154 -29.33 -29.51 10.18
C PRO A 154 -30.61 -29.45 9.35
N ALA A 155 -31.71 -29.04 9.98
CA ALA A 155 -32.94 -28.69 9.27
C ALA A 155 -32.67 -27.56 8.26
N LEU A 156 -33.51 -27.45 7.23
CA LEU A 156 -33.36 -26.40 6.21
C LEU A 156 -33.48 -24.99 6.81
N GLU A 157 -34.40 -24.81 7.76
CA GLU A 157 -34.58 -23.58 8.52
C GLU A 157 -34.86 -23.94 9.99
N PRO A 158 -34.38 -23.13 10.95
CA PRO A 158 -34.71 -23.35 12.35
C PRO A 158 -36.17 -23.00 12.66
N ASN A 159 -36.72 -23.64 13.68
CA ASN A 159 -37.99 -23.29 14.32
C ASN A 159 -37.79 -23.01 15.81
N ASP A 160 -38.76 -22.37 16.44
CA ASP A 160 -38.68 -21.84 17.81
C ASP A 160 -39.26 -22.77 18.89
N TRP A 161 -39.70 -23.98 18.52
CA TRP A 161 -40.41 -24.90 19.42
C TRP A 161 -39.74 -26.28 19.57
N GLU A 162 -38.92 -26.71 18.61
CA GLU A 162 -38.38 -28.07 18.57
C GLU A 162 -37.01 -28.18 19.27
N LYS A 163 -36.91 -29.04 20.29
CA LYS A 163 -35.65 -29.41 20.93
C LYS A 163 -35.08 -30.70 20.34
N SER A 164 -34.63 -30.65 19.09
CA SER A 164 -33.99 -31.78 18.38
C SER A 164 -32.58 -31.44 17.91
N VAL A 165 -31.76 -32.47 17.65
CA VAL A 165 -30.41 -32.30 17.08
C VAL A 165 -30.47 -31.55 15.75
N SER A 166 -31.42 -31.91 14.87
CA SER A 166 -31.58 -31.28 13.56
C SER A 166 -31.91 -29.78 13.67
N ASN A 167 -32.88 -29.41 14.52
CA ASN A 167 -33.26 -28.00 14.71
C ASN A 167 -32.15 -27.20 15.41
N ALA A 168 -31.49 -27.80 16.43
CA ALA A 168 -30.39 -27.15 17.11
C ALA A 168 -29.23 -26.82 16.16
N LYS A 169 -28.82 -27.75 15.28
CA LYS A 169 -27.80 -27.47 14.25
C LYS A 169 -28.25 -26.35 13.29
N ALA A 170 -29.54 -26.31 12.91
CA ALA A 170 -30.08 -25.26 12.06
C ALA A 170 -30.03 -23.87 12.72
N VAL A 171 -30.35 -23.78 14.02
CA VAL A 171 -30.25 -22.53 14.80
C VAL A 171 -28.83 -21.99 14.78
N TYR A 172 -27.84 -22.83 15.10
CA TYR A 172 -26.45 -22.37 15.19
C TYR A 172 -25.90 -21.96 13.82
N LYS A 173 -26.29 -22.66 12.73
CA LYS A 173 -26.01 -22.19 11.37
C LYS A 173 -26.66 -20.84 11.06
N LYS A 174 -27.89 -20.59 11.54
CA LYS A 174 -28.59 -19.32 11.32
C LYS A 174 -27.90 -18.15 12.02
N ILE A 175 -27.53 -18.29 13.29
CA ILE A 175 -26.89 -17.19 14.03
C ILE A 175 -25.45 -16.94 13.58
N LEU A 176 -24.78 -17.96 13.01
CA LEU A 176 -23.44 -17.80 12.42
C LEU A 176 -23.41 -16.71 11.34
N THR A 177 -24.49 -16.58 10.54
CA THR A 177 -24.58 -15.54 9.51
C THR A 177 -24.57 -14.13 10.08
N TYR A 178 -25.02 -13.94 11.33
CA TYR A 178 -24.88 -12.66 12.01
C TYR A 178 -23.45 -12.43 12.47
N PHE A 179 -22.80 -13.45 13.04
CA PHE A 179 -21.42 -13.35 13.52
C PHE A 179 -20.42 -13.02 12.39
N GLU A 180 -20.68 -13.49 11.16
CA GLU A 180 -19.92 -13.11 9.96
C GLU A 180 -19.88 -11.59 9.74
N THR A 181 -20.97 -10.90 10.08
CA THR A 181 -21.10 -9.44 9.88
C THR A 181 -20.44 -8.61 10.98
N ARG A 182 -20.05 -9.23 12.10
CA ARG A 182 -19.54 -8.55 13.31
C ARG A 182 -18.15 -9.05 13.70
N GLN A 183 -17.20 -8.90 12.79
CA GLN A 183 -15.79 -9.24 13.03
C GLN A 183 -15.13 -8.35 14.10
N ASP A 184 -15.76 -7.21 14.41
CA ASP A 184 -15.41 -6.30 15.50
C ASP A 184 -15.77 -6.85 16.90
N LYS A 185 -16.47 -7.99 16.99
CA LYS A 185 -16.84 -8.66 18.24
C LYS A 185 -16.37 -10.12 18.25
N LEU A 186 -16.04 -10.65 19.42
CA LEU A 186 -15.81 -12.09 19.63
C LEU A 186 -17.05 -12.74 20.23
N PHE A 187 -17.63 -13.71 19.53
CA PHE A 187 -18.77 -14.50 20.01
C PHE A 187 -18.31 -15.83 20.59
N ILE A 188 -18.71 -16.13 21.82
CA ILE A 188 -18.32 -17.37 22.50
C ILE A 188 -19.57 -18.14 22.92
N VAL A 189 -19.75 -19.30 22.29
CA VAL A 189 -20.78 -20.27 22.68
C VAL A 189 -20.26 -21.09 23.85
N ILE A 190 -20.98 -21.06 24.96
CA ILE A 190 -20.79 -22.03 26.05
C ILE A 190 -21.87 -23.09 25.90
N THR A 191 -21.46 -24.36 25.73
CA THR A 191 -22.43 -25.44 25.55
C THR A 191 -23.34 -25.60 26.77
N ALA A 192 -24.58 -26.04 26.55
CA ALA A 192 -25.52 -26.24 27.65
C ALA A 192 -24.99 -27.34 28.61
N PRO A 193 -25.10 -27.17 29.94
CA PRO A 193 -24.67 -28.18 30.91
C PRO A 193 -25.49 -29.49 30.81
N PRO A 194 -24.94 -30.64 31.24
CA PRO A 194 -25.64 -31.91 31.21
C PRO A 194 -26.78 -31.99 32.23
N LEU A 195 -27.79 -32.78 31.90
CA LEU A 195 -28.88 -33.16 32.82
C LEU A 195 -28.50 -34.40 33.64
N ARG A 196 -29.07 -34.51 34.85
CA ARG A 196 -29.16 -35.79 35.56
C ARG A 196 -30.07 -36.74 34.79
N GLU A 197 -29.78 -38.04 34.88
CA GLU A 197 -30.60 -39.08 34.25
C GLU A 197 -32.09 -38.97 34.61
N SER A 198 -32.41 -38.68 35.88
CA SER A 198 -33.78 -38.55 36.38
C SER A 198 -34.56 -37.34 35.86
N GLU A 199 -33.88 -36.36 35.26
CA GLU A 199 -34.49 -35.11 34.79
C GLU A 199 -34.67 -35.08 33.27
N TYR A 200 -34.25 -36.14 32.56
CA TYR A 200 -34.66 -36.33 31.18
C TYR A 200 -36.13 -36.70 31.11
N GLU A 201 -36.87 -36.04 30.23
CA GLU A 201 -38.23 -36.43 29.95
C GLU A 201 -38.23 -37.72 29.12
N ALA A 202 -38.55 -38.83 29.77
CA ALA A 202 -38.79 -40.12 29.11
C ALA A 202 -40.05 -40.02 28.23
N LYS A 203 -39.85 -39.58 26.98
CA LYS A 203 -40.86 -39.48 25.93
C LYS A 203 -40.74 -40.68 24.98
N THR A 204 -40.61 -40.43 23.68
CA THR A 204 -40.41 -41.44 22.63
C THR A 204 -38.98 -41.98 22.59
N GLN A 205 -38.04 -41.35 23.31
CA GLN A 205 -36.63 -41.76 23.44
C GLN A 205 -36.26 -41.84 24.91
N THR A 206 -35.36 -42.78 25.24
CA THR A 206 -34.88 -42.96 26.62
C THR A 206 -33.95 -41.81 27.04
N PRO A 207 -33.78 -41.57 28.35
CA PRO A 207 -32.78 -40.63 28.86
C PRO A 207 -31.39 -40.80 28.25
N GLU A 208 -30.91 -42.05 28.08
CA GLU A 208 -29.60 -42.34 27.51
C GLU A 208 -29.50 -41.92 26.04
N GLN A 209 -30.56 -42.12 25.27
CA GLN A 209 -30.61 -41.71 23.86
C GLN A 209 -30.56 -40.19 23.73
N ARG A 210 -31.32 -39.47 24.55
CA ARG A 210 -31.37 -38.00 24.51
C ARG A 210 -30.07 -37.38 25.06
N ALA A 211 -29.47 -37.98 26.08
CA ALA A 211 -28.16 -37.59 26.57
C ALA A 211 -27.06 -37.84 25.52
N ALA A 212 -27.14 -38.94 24.76
CA ALA A 212 -26.23 -39.20 23.64
C ALA A 212 -26.40 -38.17 22.51
N ASN A 213 -27.63 -37.75 22.21
CA ASN A 213 -27.90 -36.66 21.26
C ASN A 213 -27.24 -35.34 21.70
N ALA A 214 -27.37 -34.97 22.98
CA ALA A 214 -26.73 -33.78 23.52
C ALA A 214 -25.20 -33.83 23.41
N ARG A 215 -24.60 -34.98 23.75
CA ARG A 215 -23.16 -35.20 23.56
C ARG A 215 -22.74 -34.99 22.10
N ALA A 216 -23.47 -35.60 21.18
CA ALA A 216 -23.15 -35.53 19.75
C ALA A 216 -23.29 -34.11 19.21
N PHE A 217 -24.36 -33.40 19.59
CA PHE A 217 -24.56 -32.00 19.24
C PHE A 217 -23.45 -31.08 19.74
N ASN A 218 -23.02 -31.24 21.01
CA ASN A 218 -21.93 -30.44 21.57
C ASN A 218 -20.57 -30.76 20.91
N LYS A 219 -20.31 -32.03 20.57
CA LYS A 219 -19.14 -32.40 19.76
C LYS A 219 -19.17 -31.78 18.38
N TRP A 220 -20.34 -31.72 17.74
CA TRP A 220 -20.52 -31.06 16.45
C TRP A 220 -20.25 -29.55 16.55
N LEU A 221 -20.74 -28.87 17.59
CA LEU A 221 -20.45 -27.44 17.81
C LEU A 221 -18.94 -27.17 17.90
N VAL A 222 -18.20 -28.01 18.61
CA VAL A 222 -16.75 -27.82 18.82
C VAL A 222 -15.94 -28.16 17.57
N ASN A 223 -16.27 -29.26 16.88
CA ASN A 223 -15.38 -29.83 15.87
C ASN A 223 -15.80 -29.55 14.42
N GLU A 224 -17.09 -29.26 14.18
CA GLU A 224 -17.66 -29.28 12.82
C GLU A 224 -18.44 -28.00 12.47
N TRP A 225 -19.08 -27.33 13.43
CA TRP A 225 -19.95 -26.18 13.14
C TRP A 225 -19.21 -25.03 12.44
N LEU A 226 -17.94 -24.80 12.81
CA LEU A 226 -17.09 -23.75 12.26
C LEU A 226 -16.18 -24.24 11.11
N GLU A 227 -16.39 -25.46 10.61
CA GLU A 227 -15.64 -25.95 9.45
C GLU A 227 -15.94 -25.07 8.22
N GLY A 228 -14.89 -24.50 7.62
CA GLY A 228 -15.00 -23.57 6.50
C GLY A 228 -15.37 -22.13 6.88
N TYR A 229 -15.54 -21.82 8.17
CA TYR A 229 -15.72 -20.45 8.65
C TYR A 229 -14.40 -19.66 8.52
N LEU A 230 -14.42 -18.56 7.78
CA LEU A 230 -13.19 -17.84 7.40
C LEU A 230 -12.63 -16.93 8.50
N HIS A 231 -13.46 -16.56 9.48
CA HIS A 231 -13.09 -15.61 10.52
C HIS A 231 -12.76 -16.33 11.84
N LYS A 232 -12.03 -15.66 12.74
CA LYS A 232 -11.67 -16.20 14.06
C LYS A 232 -12.42 -15.51 15.19
N ASN A 233 -13.54 -14.85 14.85
CA ASN A 233 -14.36 -14.08 15.78
C ASN A 233 -15.50 -14.92 16.42
N VAL A 234 -15.46 -16.25 16.28
CA VAL A 234 -16.42 -17.19 16.89
C VAL A 234 -15.65 -18.35 17.52
N ALA A 235 -16.01 -18.72 18.74
CA ALA A 235 -15.42 -19.84 19.47
C ALA A 235 -16.47 -20.63 20.27
N VAL A 236 -16.15 -21.88 20.61
CA VAL A 236 -17.01 -22.78 21.40
C VAL A 236 -16.23 -23.32 22.59
N PHE A 237 -16.81 -23.22 23.80
CA PHE A 237 -16.29 -23.86 25.00
C PHE A 237 -17.22 -24.99 25.44
N ASP A 238 -16.67 -26.20 25.57
CA ASP A 238 -17.44 -27.42 25.81
C ASP A 238 -17.70 -27.68 27.30
N TYR A 239 -18.51 -26.80 27.86
CA TYR A 239 -18.96 -26.85 29.25
C TYR A 239 -19.72 -28.16 29.57
N PHE A 240 -20.48 -28.69 28.60
CA PHE A 240 -21.11 -30.01 28.70
C PHE A 240 -20.07 -31.11 28.96
N ASN A 241 -19.00 -31.19 28.16
CA ASN A 241 -17.95 -32.19 28.34
C ASN A 241 -17.27 -32.10 29.70
N ILE A 242 -16.91 -30.90 30.14
CA ILE A 242 -16.24 -30.69 31.43
C ILE A 242 -17.08 -31.22 32.61
N LEU A 243 -18.41 -31.11 32.50
CA LEU A 243 -19.35 -31.42 33.58
C LEU A 243 -19.87 -32.87 33.61
N THR A 244 -19.48 -33.71 32.65
CA THR A 244 -19.94 -35.11 32.57
C THR A 244 -18.93 -36.14 33.09
N HIS A 245 -17.71 -35.72 33.42
CA HIS A 245 -16.73 -36.58 34.09
C HIS A 245 -15.59 -35.74 34.70
N ALA A 246 -14.95 -36.26 35.77
CA ALA A 246 -13.80 -35.59 36.39
C ALA A 246 -12.61 -35.43 35.43
N ASP A 247 -12.30 -36.46 34.65
CA ASP A 247 -11.18 -36.48 33.70
C ASP A 247 -11.48 -35.85 32.33
N ASN A 248 -12.68 -35.31 32.10
CA ASN A 248 -12.96 -34.60 30.85
C ASN A 248 -12.38 -33.20 30.87
N HIS A 249 -11.82 -32.75 29.76
CA HIS A 249 -11.16 -31.45 29.65
C HIS A 249 -11.53 -30.71 28.36
N HIS A 250 -11.62 -29.39 28.45
CA HIS A 250 -11.49 -28.48 27.31
C HIS A 250 -10.64 -27.29 27.80
N ARG A 251 -9.32 -27.40 27.69
CA ARG A 251 -8.38 -26.46 28.33
C ARG A 251 -7.11 -26.26 27.50
N ILE A 252 -6.28 -25.32 27.93
CA ILE A 252 -4.91 -25.16 27.41
C ILE A 252 -3.93 -25.93 28.31
N VAL A 253 -3.13 -26.82 27.72
CA VAL A 253 -1.99 -27.52 28.36
C VAL A 253 -0.76 -27.35 27.48
N ASP A 254 0.36 -26.89 28.05
CA ASP A 254 1.63 -26.68 27.32
C ASP A 254 1.43 -25.92 26.00
N ASN A 255 0.63 -24.84 26.02
CA ASN A 255 0.26 -24.03 24.87
C ASN A 255 -0.45 -24.78 23.73
N ASN A 256 -1.14 -25.88 24.03
CA ASN A 256 -1.99 -26.62 23.10
C ASN A 256 -3.41 -26.78 23.66
N ILE A 257 -4.40 -26.84 22.77
CA ILE A 257 -5.78 -27.15 23.15
C ILE A 257 -5.89 -28.65 23.44
N GLU A 258 -6.32 -28.99 24.65
CA GLU A 258 -6.72 -30.32 25.04
C GLU A 258 -8.25 -30.37 25.13
N HIS A 259 -8.90 -30.96 24.10
CA HIS A 259 -10.31 -31.35 24.16
C HIS A 259 -10.39 -32.87 24.31
N TYR A 260 -10.59 -33.32 25.55
CA TYR A 260 -10.53 -34.73 25.92
C TYR A 260 -11.83 -35.19 26.58
N THR A 261 -12.36 -36.32 26.11
CA THR A 261 -13.47 -37.05 26.73
C THR A 261 -12.96 -38.41 27.18
N SER A 262 -13.01 -38.66 28.49
CA SER A 262 -12.65 -39.95 29.07
C SER A 262 -13.52 -41.08 28.50
N PRO A 263 -12.95 -42.26 28.19
CA PRO A 263 -13.72 -43.45 27.85
C PRO A 263 -14.67 -43.91 28.97
N GLN A 264 -14.47 -43.45 30.21
CA GLN A 264 -15.36 -43.69 31.35
C GLN A 264 -16.45 -42.61 31.50
N SER A 265 -16.40 -41.55 30.70
CA SER A 265 -17.41 -40.49 30.72
C SER A 265 -18.77 -41.02 30.26
N GLY A 266 -19.79 -40.81 31.11
CA GLY A 266 -21.19 -40.89 30.69
C GLY A 266 -21.64 -39.64 29.93
N ASN A 267 -22.95 -39.51 29.71
CA ASN A 267 -23.58 -38.32 29.12
C ASN A 267 -24.49 -37.56 30.11
N PHE A 268 -24.50 -37.98 31.38
CA PHE A 268 -25.27 -37.36 32.45
C PHE A 268 -24.38 -36.45 33.31
N ALA A 269 -25.01 -35.59 34.10
CA ALA A 269 -24.33 -34.68 35.01
C ALA A 269 -23.48 -35.43 36.05
N PHE A 270 -22.17 -35.16 36.06
CA PHE A 270 -21.23 -35.70 37.06
C PHE A 270 -21.07 -34.77 38.25
N TYR A 271 -21.24 -33.46 38.03
CA TYR A 271 -21.17 -32.43 39.06
C TYR A 271 -22.53 -31.75 39.32
N PRO A 272 -23.60 -32.45 39.71
CA PRO A 272 -24.88 -31.78 39.94
C PRO A 272 -25.01 -31.28 41.39
N SER A 273 -25.92 -30.32 41.63
CA SER A 273 -26.20 -29.72 42.95
C SER A 273 -27.37 -30.40 43.67
N ASP A 274 -28.53 -29.74 43.80
CA ASP A 274 -29.80 -30.37 44.24
C ASP A 274 -30.61 -30.89 43.04
N ASP A 275 -30.49 -30.22 41.88
CA ASP A 275 -31.02 -30.60 40.57
C ASP A 275 -29.87 -30.65 39.52
N SER A 276 -30.17 -30.57 38.23
CA SER A 276 -29.15 -30.52 37.17
C SER A 276 -28.34 -29.23 37.09
N HIS A 277 -28.56 -28.23 37.97
CA HIS A 277 -27.59 -27.14 38.10
C HIS A 277 -26.24 -27.70 38.53
N PRO A 278 -25.13 -27.26 37.91
CA PRO A 278 -23.81 -27.69 38.34
C PRO A 278 -23.52 -27.30 39.80
N SER A 279 -22.83 -28.17 40.52
CA SER A 279 -22.33 -27.87 41.87
C SER A 279 -21.17 -26.89 41.81
N THR A 280 -20.82 -26.31 42.97
CA THR A 280 -19.65 -25.44 43.13
C THR A 280 -18.38 -26.09 42.55
N ALA A 281 -18.15 -27.37 42.83
CA ALA A 281 -16.98 -28.09 42.31
C ALA A 281 -16.96 -28.17 40.77
N GLY A 282 -18.12 -28.35 40.13
CA GLY A 282 -18.23 -28.34 38.67
C GLY A 282 -18.00 -26.95 38.09
N HIS A 283 -18.55 -25.91 38.72
CA HIS A 283 -18.35 -24.52 38.33
C HIS A 283 -16.89 -24.06 38.46
N GLU A 284 -16.24 -24.37 39.58
CA GLU A 284 -14.83 -24.04 39.82
C GLU A 284 -13.91 -24.74 38.82
N LYS A 285 -14.15 -26.04 38.55
CA LYS A 285 -13.41 -26.79 37.51
C LYS A 285 -13.53 -26.09 36.16
N ALA A 286 -14.75 -25.74 35.75
CA ALA A 286 -14.96 -25.09 34.48
C ALA A 286 -14.35 -23.68 34.42
N ALA A 287 -14.39 -22.90 35.51
CA ALA A 287 -13.75 -21.58 35.56
C ALA A 287 -12.24 -21.70 35.38
N ALA A 288 -11.60 -22.67 36.03
CA ALA A 288 -10.16 -22.91 35.93
C ALA A 288 -9.73 -23.29 34.49
N GLU A 289 -10.54 -24.06 33.77
CA GLU A 289 -10.25 -24.45 32.38
C GLU A 289 -10.64 -23.35 31.36
N TYR A 290 -11.70 -22.59 31.64
CA TYR A 290 -12.25 -21.60 30.71
C TYR A 290 -11.36 -20.37 30.57
N VAL A 291 -10.81 -19.83 31.66
CA VAL A 291 -10.12 -18.54 31.60
C VAL A 291 -8.88 -18.57 30.67
N PRO A 292 -7.99 -19.58 30.73
CA PRO A 292 -6.93 -19.71 29.74
C PRO A 292 -7.44 -19.92 28.30
N MET A 293 -8.55 -20.65 28.13
CA MET A 293 -9.20 -20.82 26.82
C MET A 293 -9.77 -19.50 26.28
N LEU A 294 -10.36 -18.66 27.13
CA LEU A 294 -10.85 -17.34 26.76
C LEU A 294 -9.71 -16.42 26.32
N ASN A 295 -8.60 -16.41 27.07
CA ASN A 295 -7.40 -15.67 26.67
C ASN A 295 -6.92 -16.14 25.30
N TYR A 296 -6.88 -17.45 25.08
CA TYR A 296 -6.56 -18.00 23.77
C TYR A 296 -7.52 -17.55 22.66
N PHE A 297 -8.83 -17.64 22.88
CA PHE A 297 -9.82 -17.19 21.89
C PHE A 297 -9.69 -15.70 21.59
N TYR A 298 -9.52 -14.87 22.63
CA TYR A 298 -9.29 -13.44 22.48
C TYR A 298 -8.01 -13.16 21.70
N ASN A 299 -6.88 -13.77 22.08
CA ASN A 299 -5.61 -13.60 21.41
C ASN A 299 -5.66 -14.14 19.98
N ASN A 300 -6.35 -15.24 19.68
CA ASN A 300 -6.46 -15.74 18.32
C ASN A 300 -7.38 -14.87 17.45
N TRP A 301 -8.40 -14.23 18.04
CA TRP A 301 -9.24 -13.24 17.36
C TRP A 301 -8.46 -11.94 17.10
N LYS A 302 -7.75 -11.41 18.11
CA LYS A 302 -6.92 -10.22 17.97
C LYS A 302 -5.66 -10.44 17.13
N ASN A 303 -5.09 -11.63 17.18
CA ASN A 303 -4.02 -12.12 16.32
C ASN A 303 -4.59 -12.91 15.13
N GLN A 304 -5.82 -12.62 14.67
CA GLN A 304 -6.11 -12.89 13.27
C GLN A 304 -4.94 -12.30 12.50
N ALA A 305 -4.37 -13.07 11.58
CA ALA A 305 -3.50 -12.54 10.56
C ALA A 305 -4.34 -11.67 9.60
N GLY A 306 -5.01 -10.65 10.15
CA GLY A 306 -5.14 -9.35 9.56
C GLY A 306 -4.09 -8.51 10.28
N ASP A 307 -2.96 -8.37 9.60
CA ASP A 307 -1.92 -7.36 9.75
C ASP A 307 -1.85 -6.64 11.11
N ILE A 308 -0.73 -6.78 11.82
CA ILE A 308 -0.24 -5.70 12.67
C ILE A 308 -0.21 -4.47 11.76
N VAL A 309 -1.21 -3.61 11.86
CA VAL A 309 -1.32 -2.42 11.03
C VAL A 309 -0.35 -1.42 11.63
N PRO A 310 0.79 -1.14 10.96
CA PRO A 310 1.71 -0.12 11.45
C PRO A 310 0.91 1.18 11.65
N GLY A 311 1.08 1.84 12.80
CA GLY A 311 0.39 3.06 13.18
C GLY A 311 -0.90 2.91 13.98
N ASN A 312 -1.51 1.72 14.05
CA ASN A 312 -2.61 1.43 14.98
C ASN A 312 -2.05 1.18 16.40
N ILE A 313 -1.53 2.24 17.01
CA ILE A 313 -0.81 2.19 18.28
C ILE A 313 -1.72 1.98 19.48
N ASN A 314 -3.02 2.24 19.33
CA ASN A 314 -4.01 1.99 20.37
C ASN A 314 -4.54 0.54 20.33
N GLY A 315 -4.18 -0.23 19.31
CA GLY A 315 -4.57 -1.64 19.15
C GLY A 315 -6.06 -1.82 18.90
N SER A 316 -6.69 -0.82 18.26
CA SER A 316 -8.11 -0.83 17.93
C SER A 316 -8.47 -2.09 17.13
N ALA A 317 -9.58 -2.70 17.51
CA ALA A 317 -10.06 -3.95 16.93
C ALA A 317 -10.45 -3.82 15.46
N ASP A 318 -10.75 -2.61 15.00
CA ASP A 318 -11.13 -2.31 13.63
C ASP A 318 -9.92 -2.09 12.71
N GLY A 319 -8.70 -2.19 13.23
CA GLY A 319 -7.47 -2.05 12.47
C GLY A 319 -7.24 -0.63 11.93
N LYS A 320 -8.07 0.34 12.31
CA LYS A 320 -7.98 1.69 11.79
C LYS A 320 -6.88 2.44 12.50
N ILE A 321 -6.25 3.30 11.73
CA ILE A 321 -5.33 4.29 12.24
C ILE A 321 -6.11 5.62 12.24
N ASP A 322 -6.44 6.14 13.41
CA ASP A 322 -7.33 7.29 13.54
C ASP A 322 -6.81 8.39 14.48
N LEU A 323 -7.64 9.37 14.79
CA LEU A 323 -7.25 10.49 15.66
C LEU A 323 -6.89 10.02 17.08
N ALA A 324 -7.41 8.88 17.54
CA ALA A 324 -7.08 8.33 18.85
C ALA A 324 -5.63 7.81 18.87
N ASP A 325 -5.16 7.20 17.79
CA ASP A 325 -3.74 6.84 17.60
C ASP A 325 -2.86 8.09 17.59
N ALA A 326 -3.27 9.14 16.87
CA ALA A 326 -2.52 10.40 16.84
C ALA A 326 -2.39 11.05 18.22
N VAL A 327 -3.48 11.08 18.97
CA VAL A 327 -3.52 11.64 20.32
C VAL A 327 -2.63 10.83 21.27
N MET A 328 -2.67 9.49 21.20
CA MET A 328 -1.82 8.63 22.04
C MET A 328 -0.34 8.85 21.75
N ALA A 329 0.07 8.95 20.49
CA ALA A 329 1.46 9.22 20.14
C ALA A 329 1.91 10.63 20.59
N LEU A 330 1.05 11.65 20.45
CA LEU A 330 1.34 13.01 20.92
C LEU A 330 1.46 13.08 22.45
N GLN A 331 0.67 12.30 23.19
CA GLN A 331 0.79 12.18 24.63
C GLN A 331 2.14 11.57 25.03
N VAL A 332 2.59 10.52 24.33
CA VAL A 332 3.94 9.96 24.54
C VAL A 332 5.02 11.01 24.26
N CYS A 333 4.90 11.78 23.17
CA CYS A 333 5.82 12.88 22.84
C CYS A 333 5.85 13.98 23.91
N ALA A 334 4.72 14.24 24.56
CA ALA A 334 4.60 15.21 25.64
C ALA A 334 5.15 14.70 26.98
N GLY A 335 5.72 13.48 27.02
CA GLY A 335 6.21 12.85 28.25
C GLY A 335 5.10 12.36 29.17
N ILE A 336 3.87 12.23 28.65
CA ILE A 336 2.74 11.66 29.39
C ILE A 336 2.85 10.14 29.32
N ASN A 337 2.66 9.47 30.44
CA ASN A 337 2.69 8.00 30.49
C ASN A 337 1.37 7.45 29.94
N VAL A 338 1.42 6.77 28.80
CA VAL A 338 0.24 6.24 28.08
C VAL A 338 0.23 4.71 28.17
N SER A 339 -0.87 4.15 28.69
CA SER A 339 -1.09 2.70 28.77
C SER A 339 -1.75 2.14 27.52
N GLY A 340 -1.48 0.88 27.16
CA GLY A 340 -2.13 0.22 26.02
C GLY A 340 -1.46 0.47 24.66
N LEU A 341 -0.22 0.98 24.67
CA LEU A 341 0.57 1.14 23.44
C LEU A 341 0.92 -0.21 22.82
N VAL A 342 0.52 -0.40 21.57
CA VAL A 342 0.99 -1.51 20.74
C VAL A 342 2.35 -1.14 20.19
N LEU A 343 3.42 -1.47 20.91
CA LEU A 343 4.80 -1.20 20.47
C LEU A 343 5.15 -1.90 19.14
N ALA A 344 4.42 -2.94 18.77
CA ALA A 344 4.56 -3.62 17.50
C ALA A 344 3.91 -2.87 16.32
N ALA A 345 3.02 -1.90 16.59
CA ALA A 345 2.46 -0.97 15.61
C ALA A 345 3.38 0.23 15.33
N ASP A 346 4.61 0.20 15.84
CA ASP A 346 5.67 1.10 15.44
C ASP A 346 5.89 1.01 13.91
N ILE A 347 5.80 2.16 13.24
CA ILE A 347 5.84 2.23 11.77
C ILE A 347 7.25 2.08 11.19
N LYS A 348 8.28 2.22 12.02
CA LYS A 348 9.70 2.21 11.61
C LYS A 348 10.53 1.14 12.33
N ASN A 349 9.90 0.35 13.20
CA ASN A 349 10.50 -0.79 13.91
C ASN A 349 11.74 -0.43 14.76
N ASP A 350 11.78 0.80 15.28
CA ASP A 350 12.78 1.27 16.26
C ASP A 350 12.40 0.97 17.73
N LYS A 351 11.27 0.30 17.92
CA LYS A 351 10.61 -0.07 19.18
C LYS A 351 10.20 1.13 20.01
N LYS A 352 9.90 2.27 19.36
CA LYS A 352 9.45 3.49 20.03
C LYS A 352 8.21 4.05 19.35
N ILE A 353 7.28 4.54 20.16
CA ILE A 353 6.12 5.31 19.72
C ILE A 353 6.41 6.79 20.01
N GLY A 354 6.22 7.65 19.03
CA GLY A 354 6.66 9.04 19.05
C GLY A 354 5.99 9.89 17.96
N LEU A 355 6.70 10.91 17.49
CA LEU A 355 6.13 11.93 16.62
C LEU A 355 5.77 11.34 15.25
N GLU A 356 6.53 10.33 14.82
CA GLU A 356 6.37 9.62 13.57
C GLU A 356 5.02 8.86 13.53
N GLU A 357 4.66 8.17 14.61
CA GLU A 357 3.37 7.48 14.74
C GLU A 357 2.21 8.48 14.88
N ALA A 358 2.43 9.63 15.55
CA ALA A 358 1.44 10.71 15.59
C ALA A 358 1.14 11.26 14.20
N VAL A 359 2.19 11.53 13.42
CA VAL A 359 2.09 12.05 12.06
C VAL A 359 1.45 11.02 11.14
N TYR A 360 1.84 9.75 11.25
CA TYR A 360 1.25 8.65 10.49
C TYR A 360 -0.25 8.51 10.80
N ALA A 361 -0.63 8.59 12.08
CA ALA A 361 -2.02 8.51 12.47
C ALA A 361 -2.88 9.69 12.01
N LEU A 362 -2.33 10.91 12.07
CA LEU A 362 -3.01 12.09 11.52
C LEU A 362 -3.24 11.99 10.00
N LYS A 363 -2.29 11.39 9.25
CA LYS A 363 -2.48 11.16 7.81
C LYS A 363 -3.62 10.20 7.55
N THR A 364 -3.67 9.08 8.26
CA THR A 364 -4.70 8.07 8.04
C THR A 364 -6.07 8.54 8.54
N ALA A 365 -6.12 9.21 9.69
CA ALA A 365 -7.35 9.74 10.26
C ALA A 365 -7.98 10.88 9.44
N SER A 366 -7.17 11.65 8.74
CA SER A 366 -7.65 12.71 7.84
C SER A 366 -8.27 12.18 6.55
N SER A 367 -8.37 10.85 6.38
CA SER A 367 -8.85 10.21 5.14
C SER A 367 -8.07 10.65 3.91
N LEU A 368 -6.78 10.93 4.07
CA LEU A 368 -5.88 10.90 2.93
C LEU A 368 -5.88 9.44 2.43
N PRO A 369 -6.26 9.17 1.17
CA PRO A 369 -6.67 7.84 0.72
C PRO A 369 -5.65 6.73 1.05
N SER A 370 -6.10 5.64 1.69
CA SER A 370 -5.32 4.42 1.97
C SER A 370 -5.42 3.33 0.88
N THR A 371 -6.17 3.61 -0.18
CA THR A 371 -5.86 3.09 -1.50
C THR A 371 -5.40 4.30 -2.29
N THR A 372 -4.16 4.32 -2.73
CA THR A 372 -3.70 5.33 -3.68
C THR A 372 -4.55 5.19 -4.93
N GLU A 373 -5.62 5.97 -5.05
CA GLU A 373 -6.33 6.06 -6.30
C GLU A 373 -5.32 6.59 -7.33
N LEU A 374 -5.14 5.82 -8.41
CA LEU A 374 -4.17 6.15 -9.42
C LEU A 374 -4.70 7.29 -10.30
N ILE A 375 -3.84 8.26 -10.58
CA ILE A 375 -4.14 9.31 -11.57
C ILE A 375 -4.53 8.66 -12.89
N GLN A 376 -5.69 8.99 -13.41
CA GLN A 376 -6.11 8.57 -14.74
C GLN A 376 -5.84 9.67 -15.76
N PRO A 377 -5.65 9.33 -17.05
CA PRO A 377 -5.60 10.32 -18.12
C PRO A 377 -6.77 11.33 -18.09
N SER A 378 -7.96 10.89 -17.67
CA SER A 378 -9.14 11.74 -17.54
C SER A 378 -9.06 12.79 -16.42
N ASP A 379 -8.10 12.65 -15.51
CA ASP A 379 -7.86 13.64 -14.45
C ASP A 379 -7.04 14.84 -14.96
N LEU A 380 -6.47 14.74 -16.17
CA LEU A 380 -5.76 15.84 -16.83
C LEU A 380 -6.75 16.76 -17.56
N GLN A 381 -6.77 18.03 -17.18
CA GLN A 381 -7.47 19.07 -17.94
C GLN A 381 -6.46 20.01 -18.60
N TYR A 382 -6.50 20.09 -19.92
CA TYR A 382 -5.68 21.05 -20.65
C TYR A 382 -6.18 22.48 -20.42
N MET A 383 -5.26 23.38 -20.07
CA MET A 383 -5.54 24.78 -19.74
C MET A 383 -5.05 25.75 -20.82
N GLY A 384 -4.29 25.26 -21.81
CA GLY A 384 -3.66 26.09 -22.84
C GLY A 384 -2.15 26.14 -22.72
N ALA A 385 -1.54 27.12 -23.39
CA ALA A 385 -0.10 27.31 -23.44
C ALA A 385 0.32 28.78 -23.32
N PHE A 386 1.61 29.02 -23.11
CA PHE A 386 2.22 30.34 -23.14
C PHE A 386 3.65 30.31 -23.69
N THR A 387 4.09 31.42 -24.27
CA THR A 387 5.43 31.58 -24.85
C THR A 387 6.45 32.07 -23.82
N LEU A 388 7.71 31.75 -24.07
CA LEU A 388 8.84 32.26 -23.28
C LEU A 388 9.24 33.68 -23.71
N PRO A 389 9.83 34.49 -22.81
CA PRO A 389 10.33 35.80 -23.18
C PRO A 389 11.50 35.70 -24.17
N ASP A 390 11.70 36.77 -24.94
CA ASP A 390 12.86 36.91 -25.80
C ASP A 390 13.81 37.97 -25.20
N SER A 391 15.08 37.62 -25.08
CA SER A 391 16.13 38.54 -24.60
C SER A 391 17.18 38.87 -25.67
N GLY A 392 17.06 38.35 -26.90
CA GLY A 392 17.94 38.68 -28.01
C GLY A 392 18.95 37.58 -28.38
N ASP A 393 20.22 37.96 -28.61
CA ASP A 393 21.23 37.10 -29.24
C ASP A 393 21.70 35.93 -28.35
N ARG A 394 22.13 34.84 -29.01
CA ARG A 394 22.76 33.67 -28.36
C ARG A 394 23.97 34.10 -27.51
N PRO A 395 24.14 33.60 -26.26
CA PRO A 395 23.38 32.52 -25.62
C PRO A 395 22.15 32.97 -24.82
N LEU A 396 21.81 34.26 -24.81
CA LEU A 396 20.74 34.83 -23.98
C LEU A 396 19.41 34.71 -24.72
N THR A 397 18.97 33.47 -24.94
CA THR A 397 17.71 33.15 -25.63
C THR A 397 17.26 31.75 -25.25
N PHE A 398 15.97 31.45 -25.42
CA PHE A 398 15.44 30.08 -25.31
C PHE A 398 15.42 29.33 -26.65
N ALA A 399 15.83 29.96 -27.77
CA ALA A 399 16.00 29.25 -29.03
C ALA A 399 17.00 28.10 -28.86
N TYR A 400 16.65 26.90 -29.35
CA TYR A 400 17.45 25.67 -29.13
C TYR A 400 17.77 25.44 -27.63
N GLY A 401 16.86 25.85 -26.74
CA GLY A 401 16.96 25.68 -25.29
C GLY A 401 15.71 25.02 -24.72
N GLY A 402 15.50 25.16 -23.41
CA GLY A 402 14.36 24.56 -22.71
C GLY A 402 14.59 23.11 -22.27
N ASN A 403 15.81 22.60 -22.37
CA ASN A 403 16.14 21.21 -22.03
C ASN A 403 16.05 20.88 -20.54
N ALA A 404 15.95 21.88 -19.67
CA ALA A 404 15.67 21.69 -18.25
C ALA A 404 14.73 22.78 -17.73
N MET A 405 13.74 22.38 -16.93
CA MET A 405 12.74 23.25 -16.33
C MET A 405 12.36 22.77 -14.93
N THR A 406 12.15 23.68 -14.00
CA THR A 406 11.57 23.34 -12.69
C THR A 406 10.74 24.46 -12.07
N PHE A 407 9.70 24.09 -11.32
CA PHE A 407 8.78 25.01 -10.67
C PHE A 407 9.29 25.51 -9.32
N ASN A 408 9.19 26.82 -9.10
CA ASN A 408 9.49 27.47 -7.84
C ASN A 408 8.20 28.04 -7.21
N PRO A 409 7.69 27.43 -6.11
CA PRO A 409 6.48 27.88 -5.44
C PRO A 409 6.63 29.24 -4.74
N ALA A 410 7.86 29.69 -4.47
CA ALA A 410 8.15 30.98 -3.85
C ALA A 410 8.46 32.07 -4.90
N GLY A 411 8.33 31.76 -6.19
CA GLY A 411 8.44 32.71 -7.28
C GLY A 411 7.27 33.68 -7.33
N ASP A 412 7.49 34.82 -8.01
CA ASP A 412 6.44 35.79 -8.37
C ASP A 412 5.46 36.18 -7.23
N THR A 413 5.96 36.32 -6.00
CA THR A 413 5.11 36.58 -4.81
C THR A 413 4.31 37.89 -4.84
N ALA A 414 4.59 38.79 -5.79
CA ALA A 414 3.86 40.04 -5.98
C ALA A 414 2.59 39.87 -6.83
N ASN A 415 2.46 38.74 -7.54
CA ASN A 415 1.35 38.47 -8.43
C ASN A 415 0.16 37.86 -7.66
N THR A 416 -1.06 38.19 -8.09
CA THR A 416 -2.33 37.71 -7.50
C THR A 416 -3.20 37.00 -8.54
N ASP A 417 -2.61 36.56 -9.64
CA ASP A 417 -3.31 35.78 -10.65
C ASP A 417 -3.54 34.32 -10.20
N GLN A 418 -4.08 33.50 -11.10
CA GLN A 418 -4.41 32.11 -10.82
C GLN A 418 -3.21 31.16 -10.98
N TYR A 419 -2.02 31.68 -11.31
CA TYR A 419 -0.81 30.91 -11.62
C TYR A 419 0.39 31.44 -10.81
N PRO A 420 0.32 31.42 -9.47
CA PRO A 420 1.40 31.89 -8.63
C PRO A 420 2.65 31.02 -8.76
N GLY A 421 3.81 31.58 -8.40
CA GLY A 421 5.10 30.91 -8.54
C GLY A 421 5.83 31.31 -9.83
N SER A 422 6.90 30.60 -10.14
CA SER A 422 7.74 30.87 -11.31
C SER A 422 8.34 29.58 -11.86
N LEU A 423 8.94 29.67 -13.05
CA LEU A 423 9.71 28.58 -13.64
C LEU A 423 11.18 28.99 -13.77
N PHE A 424 12.08 28.13 -13.31
CA PHE A 424 13.49 28.18 -13.73
C PHE A 424 13.63 27.37 -15.01
N VAL A 425 14.14 27.99 -16.07
CA VAL A 425 14.27 27.38 -17.40
C VAL A 425 15.69 27.57 -17.90
N MET A 426 16.27 26.51 -18.44
CA MET A 426 17.57 26.57 -19.10
C MET A 426 17.43 27.11 -20.52
N GLY A 427 18.23 28.12 -20.87
CA GLY A 427 18.28 28.75 -22.19
C GLY A 427 19.02 27.91 -23.23
N HIS A 428 19.49 28.58 -24.27
CA HIS A 428 20.14 27.99 -25.43
C HIS A 428 21.23 26.99 -25.05
N ASP A 429 21.23 25.84 -25.71
CA ASP A 429 22.20 24.79 -25.50
C ASP A 429 23.65 25.26 -25.63
N ARG A 430 24.50 24.74 -24.75
CA ARG A 430 25.96 24.93 -24.82
C ARG A 430 26.52 24.14 -26.01
N ILE A 431 27.26 24.83 -26.86
CA ILE A 431 27.97 24.25 -28.01
C ILE A 431 29.47 24.45 -27.79
N ALA A 432 30.25 23.36 -27.79
CA ALA A 432 31.63 23.36 -27.27
C ALA A 432 32.53 24.49 -27.79
N TRP A 433 32.52 24.75 -29.09
CA TRP A 433 33.42 25.70 -29.74
C TRP A 433 32.75 26.99 -30.19
N GLU A 434 31.42 26.98 -30.35
CA GLU A 434 30.65 28.12 -30.86
C GLU A 434 30.00 28.92 -29.73
N LEU A 435 29.44 28.22 -28.74
CA LEU A 435 28.66 28.81 -27.66
C LEU A 435 29.00 28.15 -26.32
N PRO A 436 30.26 28.25 -25.85
CA PRO A 436 30.74 27.56 -24.64
C PRO A 436 30.08 28.05 -23.35
N THR A 437 29.40 29.21 -23.40
CA THR A 437 28.67 29.84 -22.30
C THR A 437 27.15 29.69 -22.42
N GLY A 438 26.66 28.75 -23.24
CA GLY A 438 25.25 28.33 -23.24
C GLY A 438 24.86 27.61 -21.94
N ASN A 439 23.67 27.00 -21.92
CA ASN A 439 23.07 26.38 -20.73
C ASN A 439 22.90 27.33 -19.55
N GLN A 440 22.66 28.62 -19.82
CA GLN A 440 22.35 29.59 -18.77
C GLN A 440 20.93 29.37 -18.25
N VAL A 441 20.68 29.72 -17.00
CA VAL A 441 19.35 29.58 -16.37
C VAL A 441 18.73 30.96 -16.22
N ALA A 442 17.44 31.08 -16.52
CA ALA A 442 16.62 32.25 -16.22
C ALA A 442 15.42 31.83 -15.35
N GLU A 443 14.86 32.78 -14.60
CA GLU A 443 13.59 32.62 -13.88
C GLU A 443 12.53 33.47 -14.57
N ILE A 444 11.37 32.89 -14.86
CA ILE A 444 10.26 33.56 -15.54
C ILE A 444 8.98 33.46 -14.73
N ASN A 445 8.09 34.46 -14.86
CA ASN A 445 6.74 34.34 -14.31
C ASN A 445 5.87 33.38 -15.16
N ILE A 446 4.67 33.09 -14.69
CA ILE A 446 3.72 32.20 -15.36
C ILE A 446 2.48 33.03 -15.73
N PRO A 447 2.33 33.46 -17.00
CA PRO A 447 1.12 34.16 -17.41
C PRO A 447 -0.06 33.18 -17.54
N ALA A 448 -1.28 33.72 -17.63
CA ALA A 448 -2.45 32.90 -17.91
C ALA A 448 -2.28 32.13 -19.24
N PRO A 449 -2.40 30.79 -19.25
CA PRO A 449 -2.31 30.01 -20.48
C PRO A 449 -3.52 30.27 -21.38
N VAL A 450 -3.29 30.20 -22.69
CA VAL A 450 -4.30 30.44 -23.72
C VAL A 450 -4.50 29.14 -24.51
N ILE A 451 -5.77 28.74 -24.69
CA ILE A 451 -6.12 27.66 -25.61
C ILE A 451 -6.22 28.26 -27.02
N SER A 452 -5.19 28.05 -27.84
CA SER A 452 -5.14 28.45 -29.24
C SER A 452 -4.26 27.47 -30.03
N ASP A 453 -4.55 27.31 -31.31
CA ASP A 453 -3.71 26.61 -32.30
C ASP A 453 -2.72 27.55 -33.01
N ASN A 454 -2.73 28.84 -32.64
CA ASN A 454 -1.86 29.88 -33.17
C ASN A 454 -0.94 30.44 -32.06
N VAL A 455 0.36 30.19 -32.19
CA VAL A 455 1.40 30.62 -31.24
C VAL A 455 1.38 32.13 -30.98
N SER A 456 1.03 32.93 -31.99
CA SER A 456 1.00 34.40 -31.87
C SER A 456 -0.13 34.95 -30.98
N GLU A 457 -1.09 34.11 -30.59
CA GLU A 457 -2.19 34.48 -29.69
C GLU A 457 -1.91 34.13 -28.22
N LEU A 458 -0.81 33.43 -27.96
CA LEU A 458 -0.43 33.04 -26.61
C LEU A 458 0.09 34.24 -25.82
N ASN A 459 -0.15 34.22 -24.51
CA ASN A 459 0.50 35.16 -23.61
C ASN A 459 2.02 34.85 -23.54
N GLN A 460 2.82 35.88 -23.30
CA GLN A 460 4.27 35.75 -23.14
C GLN A 460 4.64 35.92 -21.66
N ALA A 461 5.49 35.03 -21.16
CA ALA A 461 6.10 35.16 -19.84
C ALA A 461 7.16 36.28 -19.82
N GLU A 462 7.46 36.80 -18.65
CA GLU A 462 8.45 37.86 -18.40
C GLU A 462 9.56 37.35 -17.48
N PHE A 463 10.75 37.93 -17.59
CA PHE A 463 11.88 37.59 -16.73
C PHE A 463 11.66 38.12 -15.30
N ILE A 464 11.84 37.24 -14.32
CA ILE A 464 12.03 37.57 -12.91
C ILE A 464 13.53 37.68 -12.60
N GLN A 465 14.31 36.72 -13.12
CA GLN A 465 15.77 36.78 -13.13
C GLN A 465 16.24 36.50 -14.56
N GLU A 466 17.06 37.39 -15.11
CA GLU A 466 17.66 37.20 -16.43
C GLU A 466 18.63 36.01 -16.44
N PHE A 467 19.05 35.60 -17.63
CA PHE A 467 19.99 34.51 -17.84
C PHE A 467 21.29 34.67 -17.04
N GLN A 468 21.65 33.63 -16.28
CA GLN A 468 22.90 33.53 -15.54
C GLN A 468 23.60 32.19 -15.82
N ASN A 469 24.92 32.24 -15.95
CA ASN A 469 25.75 31.05 -16.06
C ASN A 469 26.02 30.43 -14.67
N VAL A 470 25.00 29.78 -14.10
CA VAL A 470 25.07 29.18 -12.76
C VAL A 470 26.08 28.03 -12.63
N ALA A 471 26.38 27.37 -13.76
CA ALA A 471 27.34 26.28 -13.87
C ALA A 471 28.68 26.75 -14.49
N GLN A 472 29.05 28.01 -14.31
CA GLN A 472 30.29 28.56 -14.87
C GLN A 472 31.51 27.73 -14.45
N GLY A 473 32.33 27.34 -15.43
CA GLY A 473 33.51 26.51 -15.20
C GLY A 473 33.24 25.00 -15.19
N TYR A 474 31.97 24.60 -15.30
CA TYR A 474 31.56 23.22 -15.59
C TYR A 474 31.25 23.07 -17.09
N PHE A 475 31.02 21.82 -17.54
CA PHE A 475 30.84 21.45 -18.97
C PHE A 475 32.03 21.71 -19.90
N THR A 476 33.17 22.18 -19.39
CA THR A 476 34.32 22.58 -20.22
C THR A 476 34.91 21.44 -21.04
N ASN A 477 34.74 20.20 -20.57
CA ASN A 477 35.28 18.99 -21.20
C ASN A 477 34.25 18.25 -22.06
N ALA A 478 33.02 18.72 -22.15
CA ALA A 478 32.03 18.14 -23.06
C ALA A 478 32.36 18.58 -24.50
N GLU A 479 32.46 17.66 -25.45
CA GLU A 479 32.65 18.02 -26.86
C GLU A 479 31.32 18.14 -27.63
N GLU A 480 30.23 17.66 -27.02
CA GLU A 480 28.89 17.57 -27.59
C GLU A 480 27.90 18.48 -26.86
N ILE A 481 26.67 18.54 -27.37
CA ILE A 481 25.53 19.15 -26.67
C ILE A 481 25.27 18.36 -25.39
N VAL A 482 25.10 19.08 -24.30
CA VAL A 482 24.94 18.50 -22.97
C VAL A 482 23.46 18.33 -22.70
N ARG A 483 23.03 17.10 -22.40
CA ARG A 483 21.69 16.83 -21.88
C ARG A 483 21.64 17.24 -20.42
N THR A 484 20.55 17.87 -19.98
CA THR A 484 20.44 18.46 -18.65
C THR A 484 19.08 18.15 -18.02
N GLY A 485 19.00 18.29 -16.70
CA GLY A 485 17.75 18.24 -15.96
C GLY A 485 17.85 19.08 -14.70
N MET A 486 16.73 19.67 -14.27
CA MET A 486 16.66 20.50 -13.07
C MET A 486 15.47 20.11 -12.20
N GLN A 487 15.65 20.18 -10.88
CA GLN A 487 14.55 20.02 -9.92
C GLN A 487 14.74 20.98 -8.75
N TYR A 488 13.75 21.83 -8.49
CA TYR A 488 13.66 22.63 -7.27
C TYR A 488 13.26 21.72 -6.11
N LEU A 489 13.90 21.89 -4.97
CA LEU A 489 13.51 21.24 -3.73
C LEU A 489 13.76 22.19 -2.57
N ASN A 490 12.79 22.29 -1.66
CA ASN A 490 12.92 23.07 -0.44
C ASN A 490 12.58 22.20 0.77
N ILE A 491 13.62 21.76 1.45
CA ILE A 491 13.51 20.97 2.68
C ILE A 491 14.18 21.71 3.83
N THR A 492 13.73 21.43 5.05
CA THR A 492 14.23 22.09 6.27
C THR A 492 15.76 22.03 6.40
N ALA A 493 16.39 20.92 5.96
CA ALA A 493 17.82 20.71 6.10
C ALA A 493 18.65 21.68 5.23
N THR A 494 18.25 21.92 3.98
CA THR A 494 19.06 22.63 2.98
C THR A 494 18.49 24.00 2.60
N GLY A 495 17.23 24.27 2.94
CA GLY A 495 16.44 25.36 2.37
C GLY A 495 16.20 25.18 0.87
N PRO A 496 15.77 26.23 0.15
CA PRO A 496 15.50 26.12 -1.28
C PRO A 496 16.80 25.92 -2.06
N LYS A 497 16.80 24.90 -2.94
CA LYS A 497 17.87 24.57 -3.88
C LYS A 497 17.27 24.19 -5.23
N ILE A 498 18.06 24.37 -6.27
CA ILE A 498 17.83 23.82 -7.60
C ILE A 498 18.92 22.77 -7.82
N HIS A 499 18.49 21.53 -7.95
CA HIS A 499 19.35 20.40 -8.26
C HIS A 499 19.53 20.32 -9.76
N LEU A 500 20.73 19.94 -10.20
CA LEU A 500 21.15 19.92 -11.59
C LEU A 500 21.80 18.58 -11.91
N VAL A 501 21.44 18.03 -13.07
CA VAL A 501 22.12 16.89 -13.68
C VAL A 501 22.57 17.22 -15.08
N TRP A 502 23.64 16.58 -15.55
CA TRP A 502 24.05 16.63 -16.94
C TRP A 502 24.72 15.36 -17.48
N GLY A 503 24.67 15.18 -18.79
CA GLY A 503 25.39 14.11 -19.50
C GLY A 503 25.67 14.45 -20.97
N CYS A 504 26.53 13.64 -21.59
CA CYS A 504 26.88 13.71 -23.02
C CYS A 504 26.33 12.48 -23.75
N HIS A 505 26.53 12.39 -25.06
CA HIS A 505 26.14 11.21 -25.83
C HIS A 505 27.01 9.99 -25.47
N PHE A 506 28.30 10.23 -25.19
CA PHE A 506 29.24 9.25 -24.66
C PHE A 506 29.69 9.58 -23.22
N GLU A 507 29.94 8.55 -22.43
CA GLU A 507 30.55 8.67 -21.11
C GLU A 507 31.99 9.19 -21.25
N PRO A 508 32.37 10.23 -20.49
CA PRO A 508 33.74 10.73 -20.54
C PRO A 508 34.72 9.74 -19.92
N GLU A 509 35.94 9.71 -20.46
CA GLU A 509 37.06 8.92 -19.93
C GLU A 509 38.17 9.86 -19.42
N PRO A 510 38.48 9.88 -18.11
CA PRO A 510 37.86 9.08 -17.03
C PRO A 510 36.44 9.60 -16.66
N PRO A 511 35.60 8.75 -16.03
CA PRO A 511 34.26 9.17 -15.58
C PRO A 511 34.28 10.39 -14.65
N THR A 512 33.30 11.27 -14.81
CA THR A 512 33.16 12.50 -14.02
C THR A 512 31.81 12.54 -13.30
N GLY A 513 31.73 13.29 -12.19
CA GLY A 513 30.46 13.49 -11.49
C GLY A 513 29.50 14.33 -12.35
N THR A 514 28.22 14.01 -12.26
CA THR A 514 27.16 14.51 -13.16
C THR A 514 26.05 15.24 -12.43
N HIS A 515 26.06 15.23 -11.10
CA HIS A 515 25.01 15.82 -10.25
C HIS A 515 25.57 16.96 -9.42
N ALA A 516 24.77 18.00 -9.25
CA ALA A 516 25.11 19.21 -8.51
C ALA A 516 23.85 19.87 -7.95
N TRP A 517 24.02 20.94 -7.18
CA TRP A 517 22.94 21.87 -6.86
C TRP A 517 23.43 23.33 -6.89
N PHE A 518 22.48 24.26 -6.84
CA PHE A 518 22.72 25.68 -6.62
C PHE A 518 21.52 26.34 -5.93
N GLY A 519 21.68 27.58 -5.45
CA GLY A 519 20.65 28.38 -4.81
C GLY A 519 19.76 29.11 -5.82
N THR A 520 18.58 29.54 -5.38
CA THR A 520 17.57 30.19 -6.23
C THR A 520 17.91 31.61 -6.68
N ASN A 521 18.87 32.29 -6.04
CA ASN A 521 19.42 33.55 -6.54
C ASN A 521 20.49 33.25 -7.60
N LEU A 522 20.12 33.38 -8.87
CA LEU A 522 20.95 32.99 -10.00
C LEU A 522 22.23 33.85 -10.12
N SER A 523 22.21 35.08 -9.62
CA SER A 523 23.38 35.96 -9.60
C SER A 523 24.42 35.59 -8.53
N SER A 524 24.01 34.78 -7.54
CA SER A 524 24.86 34.26 -6.47
C SER A 524 24.52 32.79 -6.19
N PRO A 525 24.75 31.90 -7.16
CA PRO A 525 24.18 30.55 -7.18
C PRO A 525 24.80 29.60 -6.15
N GLY A 526 26.03 29.86 -5.67
CA GLY A 526 26.64 29.04 -4.63
C GLY A 526 26.75 27.54 -4.99
N PHE A 527 27.06 27.25 -6.26
CA PHE A 527 27.13 25.91 -6.84
C PHE A 527 27.91 24.91 -5.95
N GLN A 528 27.36 23.71 -5.75
CA GLN A 528 28.04 22.60 -5.05
C GLN A 528 27.92 21.31 -5.87
N GLY A 529 28.92 20.44 -5.71
CA GLY A 529 29.09 19.23 -6.52
C GLY A 529 30.53 19.13 -7.03
N THR A 530 30.84 18.22 -7.94
CA THR A 530 29.95 17.30 -8.65
C THR A 530 29.88 15.93 -7.95
N TRP A 531 28.77 15.20 -8.07
CA TRP A 531 28.61 13.87 -7.45
C TRP A 531 28.27 12.79 -8.48
N PHE A 532 28.48 11.54 -8.10
CA PHE A 532 28.05 10.35 -8.83
C PHE A 532 26.82 9.73 -8.14
N ILE A 533 26.00 8.98 -8.89
CA ILE A 533 24.89 8.20 -8.35
C ILE A 533 25.32 6.74 -8.23
N GLY A 534 25.65 6.32 -7.01
CA GLY A 534 26.14 4.99 -6.68
C GLY A 534 27.18 4.48 -7.66
N ASN A 535 26.91 3.29 -8.21
CA ASN A 535 27.67 2.69 -9.32
C ASN A 535 26.83 2.58 -10.60
N GLN A 536 25.82 3.44 -10.75
CA GLN A 536 24.96 3.41 -11.93
C GLN A 536 25.70 3.87 -13.18
N SER A 537 25.26 3.38 -14.34
CA SER A 537 25.78 3.81 -15.63
C SER A 537 25.50 5.30 -15.83
N PHE A 538 26.49 6.03 -16.34
CA PHE A 538 26.35 7.39 -16.83
C PHE A 538 25.15 7.56 -17.77
N TYR A 539 24.86 6.56 -18.60
CA TYR A 539 23.76 6.61 -19.55
C TYR A 539 22.38 6.50 -18.90
N SER A 540 22.26 6.04 -17.64
CA SER A 540 20.97 5.82 -16.98
C SER A 540 20.57 6.94 -16.01
N VAL A 541 21.46 7.86 -15.66
CA VAL A 541 21.21 8.83 -14.57
C VAL A 541 21.30 10.30 -14.97
N THR A 542 21.55 10.62 -16.25
CA THR A 542 21.98 11.95 -16.69
C THR A 542 20.97 12.73 -17.55
N GLY A 543 19.68 12.45 -17.40
CA GLY A 543 18.65 12.91 -18.33
C GLY A 543 17.58 13.81 -17.74
N TYR A 544 17.13 13.57 -16.51
CA TYR A 544 16.10 14.35 -15.83
C TYR A 544 16.19 14.20 -14.32
N LEU A 545 15.58 15.13 -13.59
CA LEU A 545 15.39 15.10 -12.14
C LEU A 545 13.90 15.27 -11.82
N PHE A 546 13.46 14.73 -10.68
CA PHE A 546 12.10 14.91 -10.19
C PHE A 546 12.05 14.86 -8.67
N GLU A 547 11.07 15.54 -8.08
CA GLU A 547 10.80 15.45 -6.64
C GLU A 547 10.06 14.14 -6.31
N ILE A 548 10.46 13.49 -5.23
CA ILE A 548 9.76 12.34 -4.64
C ILE A 548 9.09 12.83 -3.35
N PRO A 549 7.77 12.64 -3.17
CA PRO A 549 7.07 13.10 -1.97
C PRO A 549 7.72 12.57 -0.70
N ALA A 550 8.03 13.45 0.26
CA ALA A 550 8.73 13.11 1.50
C ALA A 550 8.10 11.90 2.22
N LEU A 551 6.77 11.98 2.36
CA LEU A 551 5.80 10.88 2.38
C LEU A 551 6.33 9.49 2.08
N TRP A 552 6.35 9.27 0.78
CA TRP A 552 6.67 8.02 0.15
C TRP A 552 8.17 7.73 0.26
N ALA A 553 9.00 8.77 0.16
CA ALA A 553 10.45 8.63 0.19
C ALA A 553 10.98 8.14 1.55
N ASP A 554 10.45 8.66 2.65
CA ASP A 554 10.81 8.24 4.01
C ASP A 554 10.47 6.77 4.22
N GLN A 555 9.29 6.35 3.74
CA GLN A 555 8.79 4.99 3.90
C GLN A 555 9.52 3.96 3.03
N HIS A 556 9.85 4.31 1.79
CA HIS A 556 10.27 3.32 0.79
C HIS A 556 11.72 3.45 0.34
N VAL A 557 12.36 4.61 0.51
CA VAL A 557 13.72 4.86 0.01
C VAL A 557 14.60 5.63 1.00
N ASN A 558 14.31 5.54 2.30
CA ASN A 558 15.10 6.11 3.40
C ASN A 558 15.38 7.62 3.23
N GLY A 559 14.33 8.40 2.94
CA GLY A 559 14.41 9.86 2.90
C GLY A 559 15.13 10.43 1.67
N ARG A 560 15.24 9.63 0.60
CA ARG A 560 15.78 10.07 -0.71
C ARG A 560 14.71 10.82 -1.49
N TYR A 561 14.60 12.12 -1.25
CA TYR A 561 13.55 12.99 -1.81
C TYR A 561 13.76 13.40 -3.28
N LEU A 562 14.89 13.04 -3.89
CA LEU A 562 15.16 13.33 -5.30
C LEU A 562 15.17 12.05 -6.12
N GLY A 563 14.55 12.12 -7.28
CA GLY A 563 14.66 11.15 -8.34
C GLY A 563 15.57 11.64 -9.46
N THR A 564 16.33 10.73 -10.08
CA THR A 564 17.12 10.97 -11.28
C THR A 564 16.96 9.84 -12.26
N GLY A 565 17.24 10.11 -13.53
CA GLY A 565 17.13 9.10 -14.56
C GLY A 565 17.56 9.58 -15.93
N ARG A 566 17.48 8.69 -16.92
CA ARG A 566 17.69 9.01 -18.33
C ARG A 566 17.03 7.96 -19.20
N PHE A 567 16.59 8.40 -20.37
CA PHE A 567 16.41 7.54 -21.52
C PHE A 567 17.43 7.93 -22.60
N ARG A 568 18.10 6.93 -23.18
CA ARG A 568 19.00 7.06 -24.33
C ARG A 568 18.53 6.08 -25.38
N ASP A 569 18.29 6.60 -26.58
CA ASP A 569 17.91 5.85 -27.76
C ASP A 569 18.90 4.70 -28.05
N GLY A 570 18.41 3.70 -28.77
CA GLY A 570 19.14 2.46 -28.96
C GLY A 570 19.14 1.55 -27.73
N GLY A 571 18.55 1.97 -26.59
CA GLY A 571 18.39 1.14 -25.40
C GLY A 571 19.60 1.10 -24.47
N TRP A 572 20.56 2.00 -24.67
CA TRP A 572 21.83 1.97 -23.91
C TRP A 572 21.68 2.37 -22.44
N SER A 573 20.65 3.16 -22.11
CA SER A 573 20.31 3.53 -20.72
C SER A 573 19.38 2.52 -20.04
N GLY A 574 18.91 1.52 -20.79
CA GLY A 574 17.73 0.70 -20.48
C GLY A 574 16.67 0.84 -21.58
N MET A 575 15.98 -0.27 -21.91
CA MET A 575 14.89 -0.31 -22.90
C MET A 575 13.55 0.25 -22.34
N GLY A 576 13.62 1.46 -21.78
CA GLY A 576 12.53 2.20 -21.13
C GLY A 576 13.12 3.27 -20.18
N PRO A 577 12.29 4.16 -19.58
CA PRO A 577 12.81 5.16 -18.64
C PRO A 577 13.45 4.47 -17.42
N ALA A 578 14.54 5.04 -16.91
CA ALA A 578 15.22 4.56 -15.71
C ALA A 578 15.04 5.57 -14.58
N LEU A 579 14.74 5.11 -13.37
CA LEU A 579 14.44 5.95 -12.20
C LEU A 579 15.24 5.47 -10.98
N PHE A 580 15.94 6.41 -10.34
CA PHE A 580 16.74 6.18 -9.14
C PHE A 580 16.44 7.25 -8.10
N ALA A 581 16.12 6.86 -6.88
CA ALA A 581 16.00 7.78 -5.75
C ALA A 581 17.38 8.02 -5.14
N TYR A 582 17.70 9.27 -4.80
CA TYR A 582 18.95 9.65 -4.15
C TYR A 582 18.76 10.88 -3.24
N ARG A 583 19.82 11.23 -2.50
CA ARG A 583 19.96 12.48 -1.76
C ARG A 583 21.39 13.00 -1.91
N ASP A 584 21.56 14.30 -2.06
CA ASP A 584 22.86 14.96 -2.24
C ASP A 584 23.30 15.80 -1.02
N TRP A 585 22.58 15.71 0.10
CA TRP A 585 22.93 16.31 1.40
C TRP A 585 23.14 15.28 2.51
N THR A 586 23.90 15.68 3.53
CA THR A 586 24.02 14.98 4.82
C THR A 586 22.83 15.29 5.72
N ASP A 587 22.63 14.54 6.81
CA ASP A 587 21.52 14.79 7.76
C ASP A 587 21.56 16.21 8.38
N SER A 588 22.72 16.88 8.37
CA SER A 588 22.89 18.27 8.79
C SER A 588 22.56 19.31 7.71
N GLY A 589 22.14 18.87 6.51
CA GLY A 589 21.88 19.72 5.35
C GLY A 589 23.13 20.19 4.60
N SER A 590 24.32 19.69 4.96
CA SER A 590 25.56 20.05 4.27
C SER A 590 25.67 19.27 2.95
N PRO A 591 26.23 19.86 1.88
CA PRO A 591 26.50 19.12 0.65
C PRO A 591 27.50 18.00 0.91
N ALA A 592 27.35 16.88 0.21
CA ALA A 592 28.39 15.85 0.18
C ALA A 592 29.69 16.41 -0.44
N PRO A 593 30.88 15.91 -0.05
CA PRO A 593 32.13 16.32 -0.70
C PRO A 593 32.10 16.07 -2.23
N PRO A 594 32.69 16.95 -3.05
CA PRO A 594 32.81 16.71 -4.49
C PRO A 594 33.49 15.36 -4.79
N GLY A 595 33.00 14.65 -5.81
CA GLY A 595 33.46 13.31 -6.21
C GLY A 595 32.83 12.15 -5.43
N THR A 596 31.93 12.43 -4.47
CA THR A 596 31.22 11.40 -3.72
C THR A 596 30.32 10.56 -4.64
N ARG A 597 30.28 9.23 -4.41
CA ARG A 597 29.24 8.33 -4.92
C ARG A 597 28.09 8.33 -3.92
N LEU A 598 27.04 9.07 -4.24
CA LEU A 598 25.84 9.19 -3.41
C LEU A 598 25.10 7.85 -3.39
N GLU A 599 24.58 7.48 -2.23
CA GLU A 599 23.75 6.28 -2.12
C GLU A 599 22.42 6.46 -2.83
N GLU A 600 22.01 5.46 -3.57
CA GLU A 600 20.80 5.44 -4.37
C GLU A 600 19.89 4.26 -4.03
N THR A 601 18.64 4.33 -4.49
CA THR A 601 17.72 3.19 -4.55
C THR A 601 17.14 3.09 -5.95
N VAL A 602 17.22 1.90 -6.55
CA VAL A 602 16.70 1.66 -7.90
C VAL A 602 15.18 1.54 -7.83
N LEU A 603 14.47 2.45 -8.50
CA LEU A 603 13.00 2.44 -8.59
C LEU A 603 12.52 1.75 -9.87
N LEU A 604 13.23 1.97 -10.97
CA LEU A 604 12.91 1.42 -12.28
C LEU A 604 14.18 1.32 -13.11
N LYS A 605 14.49 0.13 -13.64
CA LYS A 605 15.62 -0.07 -14.54
C LYS A 605 15.34 -1.24 -15.47
N TYR A 606 14.91 -0.92 -16.68
CA TYR A 606 14.79 -1.90 -17.75
C TYR A 606 16.15 -2.39 -18.22
N GLN A 607 16.17 -3.59 -18.81
CA GLN A 607 17.40 -4.16 -19.36
C GLN A 607 17.94 -3.28 -20.48
N ASP A 608 19.26 -3.06 -20.50
CA ASP A 608 19.93 -2.28 -21.53
C ASP A 608 20.38 -3.15 -22.71
N SER A 609 20.49 -2.52 -23.87
CA SER A 609 20.89 -3.21 -25.11
C SER A 609 22.39 -3.55 -25.17
N GLN A 610 23.21 -3.02 -24.24
CA GLN A 610 24.64 -3.31 -24.20
C GLN A 610 24.90 -4.68 -23.54
N THR A 611 23.96 -5.15 -22.72
CA THR A 611 23.99 -6.49 -22.11
C THR A 611 23.27 -7.56 -22.93
N SER A 612 22.25 -7.19 -23.72
CA SER A 612 21.52 -8.11 -24.60
C SER A 612 20.88 -7.38 -25.78
N GLU A 613 20.96 -7.95 -26.99
CA GLU A 613 20.21 -7.44 -28.15
C GLU A 613 18.75 -7.90 -28.20
N ASP A 614 18.33 -8.79 -27.29
CA ASP A 614 16.95 -9.25 -27.22
C ASP A 614 16.05 -8.18 -26.62
N ILE A 615 14.87 -7.97 -27.21
CA ILE A 615 13.85 -7.04 -26.70
C ILE A 615 13.06 -7.73 -25.57
N VAL A 616 13.69 -7.84 -24.41
CA VAL A 616 13.14 -8.48 -23.19
C VAL A 616 13.34 -7.57 -21.99
N ASN A 617 12.58 -7.78 -20.91
CA ASN A 617 12.68 -7.00 -19.67
C ASN A 617 12.65 -5.47 -19.94
N CYS A 618 11.78 -5.07 -20.85
CA CYS A 618 11.67 -3.72 -21.39
C CYS A 618 10.28 -3.12 -21.15
N LEU A 619 10.14 -1.83 -21.43
CA LEU A 619 8.84 -1.18 -21.50
C LEU A 619 7.96 -1.89 -22.55
N LYS A 620 6.70 -2.18 -22.23
CA LYS A 620 5.76 -2.77 -23.19
C LYS A 620 5.59 -1.87 -24.41
N GLY A 621 5.84 -2.43 -25.60
CA GLY A 621 5.83 -1.69 -26.86
C GLY A 621 7.03 -0.77 -27.05
N TYR A 622 8.13 -1.03 -26.34
CA TYR A 622 9.41 -0.35 -26.51
C TYR A 622 9.89 -0.40 -27.97
N GLN A 623 10.46 0.72 -28.42
CA GLN A 623 11.24 0.78 -29.65
C GLN A 623 12.51 1.59 -29.37
N HIS A 624 13.63 1.26 -30.03
CA HIS A 624 14.89 1.98 -29.88
C HIS A 624 14.80 3.51 -30.03
N PRO A 625 13.94 4.08 -30.90
CA PRO A 625 13.78 5.52 -31.05
C PRO A 625 12.87 6.19 -30.00
N ASP A 626 12.39 5.49 -28.98
CA ASP A 626 11.63 6.14 -27.90
C ASP A 626 12.42 7.33 -27.32
N GLU A 627 11.74 8.32 -26.76
CA GLU A 627 12.37 9.44 -26.05
C GLU A 627 11.56 9.68 -24.77
N TRP A 628 12.25 9.77 -23.62
CA TRP A 628 11.64 10.22 -22.35
C TRP A 628 12.51 11.35 -21.78
N GLU A 629 11.92 12.54 -21.71
CA GLU A 629 12.61 13.81 -21.48
C GLU A 629 12.26 14.42 -20.11
N GLY A 630 11.17 13.99 -19.48
CA GLY A 630 10.77 14.49 -18.17
C GLY A 630 10.03 13.45 -17.35
N VAL A 631 10.16 13.57 -16.02
CA VAL A 631 9.42 12.79 -15.04
C VAL A 631 8.87 13.74 -13.99
N ALA A 632 7.63 13.51 -13.55
CA ALA A 632 7.05 14.23 -12.44
C ALA A 632 6.23 13.27 -11.57
N TRP A 633 6.39 13.40 -10.25
CA TRP A 633 5.44 12.83 -9.32
C TRP A 633 4.21 13.73 -9.24
N ILE A 634 3.05 13.24 -9.66
CA ILE A 634 1.83 14.06 -9.78
C ILE A 634 0.78 13.62 -8.75
N LYS A 635 -0.07 14.58 -8.34
CA LYS A 635 -1.11 14.35 -7.33
C LYS A 635 -2.37 15.14 -7.62
N SER A 636 -3.56 14.54 -7.56
CA SER A 636 -4.80 15.31 -7.71
C SER A 636 -5.21 16.01 -6.40
N PRO A 637 -6.08 17.03 -6.47
CA PRO A 637 -6.73 17.60 -5.28
C PRO A 637 -7.47 16.54 -4.44
N ALA A 638 -8.04 15.53 -5.09
CA ALA A 638 -8.71 14.40 -4.45
C ALA A 638 -7.76 13.38 -3.79
N GLY A 639 -6.44 13.59 -3.87
CA GLY A 639 -5.44 12.74 -3.24
C GLY A 639 -4.95 11.58 -4.10
N LYS A 640 -5.38 11.47 -5.37
CA LYS A 640 -4.84 10.48 -6.32
C LYS A 640 -3.37 10.75 -6.56
N THR A 641 -2.55 9.74 -6.84
CA THR A 641 -1.14 9.97 -7.22
C THR A 641 -0.63 9.01 -8.29
N GLY A 642 0.44 9.42 -8.97
CA GLY A 642 1.11 8.64 -10.01
C GLY A 642 2.47 9.25 -10.34
N VAL A 643 3.34 8.45 -10.94
CA VAL A 643 4.60 8.96 -11.53
C VAL A 643 4.42 9.05 -13.03
N LEU A 644 4.43 10.26 -13.56
CA LEU A 644 4.30 10.53 -14.99
C LEU A 644 5.69 10.60 -15.62
N ALA A 645 5.91 9.85 -16.70
CA ALA A 645 7.02 10.06 -17.61
C ALA A 645 6.49 10.62 -18.94
N ALA A 646 7.13 11.67 -19.45
CA ALA A 646 6.75 12.38 -20.65
C ALA A 646 7.85 12.29 -21.70
N GLY A 647 7.47 12.12 -22.96
CA GLY A 647 8.40 12.22 -24.08
C GLY A 647 7.77 11.87 -25.43
N THR A 648 8.64 11.71 -26.43
CA THR A 648 8.26 11.33 -27.79
C THR A 648 8.31 9.81 -27.93
N LYS A 649 7.16 9.15 -27.92
CA LYS A 649 7.07 7.69 -28.07
C LYS A 649 7.10 7.30 -29.54
N ALA A 650 7.96 6.36 -29.90
CA ALA A 650 7.90 5.71 -31.21
C ALA A 650 6.74 4.70 -31.26
N THR A 651 5.91 4.80 -32.30
CA THR A 651 4.65 4.04 -32.45
C THR A 651 4.52 3.36 -33.80
N GLY A 652 5.53 3.51 -34.65
CA GLY A 652 5.54 2.98 -36.01
C GLY A 652 5.57 1.46 -36.09
N ASN A 653 5.13 0.93 -37.23
CA ASN A 653 5.16 -0.51 -37.54
C ASN A 653 6.59 -1.06 -37.69
N LYS A 654 7.54 -0.17 -38.01
CA LYS A 654 8.97 -0.45 -38.13
C LYS A 654 9.78 0.68 -37.50
N TYR A 655 10.95 0.34 -36.97
CA TYR A 655 11.97 1.26 -36.49
C TYR A 655 13.37 0.78 -36.86
N TRP A 656 14.28 1.72 -37.09
CA TRP A 656 15.61 1.42 -37.62
C TRP A 656 16.67 2.45 -37.21
N TYR A 657 17.93 2.06 -37.34
CA TYR A 657 19.09 2.97 -37.25
C TYR A 657 19.57 3.33 -38.66
N GLY A 658 19.62 4.63 -38.96
CA GLY A 658 19.95 5.15 -40.29
C GLY A 658 19.32 6.53 -40.47
N TRP A 659 18.57 6.74 -41.55
CA TRP A 659 18.02 8.04 -41.93
C TRP A 659 16.51 7.99 -42.19
N VAL A 660 15.88 9.15 -42.34
CA VAL A 660 14.54 9.26 -42.93
C VAL A 660 14.59 8.84 -44.39
N ASN A 661 13.61 8.03 -44.82
CA ASN A 661 13.51 7.62 -46.22
C ASN A 661 12.73 8.66 -47.04
N PRO A 662 13.31 9.24 -48.11
CA PRO A 662 12.63 10.22 -48.95
C PRO A 662 11.35 9.69 -49.64
N ALA A 663 11.20 8.38 -49.78
CA ALA A 663 10.04 7.76 -50.41
C ALA A 663 8.80 7.76 -49.49
N GLY A 664 8.98 7.86 -48.17
CA GLY A 664 7.88 7.86 -47.21
C GLY A 664 8.27 7.30 -45.84
N PRO A 665 7.52 7.68 -44.78
CA PRO A 665 7.82 7.30 -43.40
C PRO A 665 7.68 5.79 -43.12
N GLU A 666 6.96 5.04 -43.95
CA GLU A 666 6.76 3.60 -43.82
C GLU A 666 7.98 2.76 -44.25
N TYR A 667 8.93 3.37 -44.96
CA TYR A 667 10.08 2.68 -45.53
C TYR A 667 11.34 2.93 -44.68
N PRO A 668 12.01 1.86 -44.19
CA PRO A 668 13.30 2.01 -43.54
C PRO A 668 14.38 2.54 -44.51
N CYS A 669 15.38 3.19 -43.95
CA CYS A 669 16.61 3.57 -44.65
C CYS A 669 17.77 3.36 -43.67
N ILE A 670 18.40 2.19 -43.73
CA ILE A 670 19.38 1.78 -42.72
C ILE A 670 20.80 2.26 -43.06
N GLU A 671 21.66 2.34 -42.04
CA GLU A 671 23.11 2.43 -42.21
C GLU A 671 23.67 1.07 -42.65
N GLN A 672 23.82 0.87 -43.96
CA GLN A 672 24.13 -0.46 -44.50
C GLN A 672 25.52 -0.94 -44.09
N GLU A 673 26.46 -0.05 -43.79
CA GLU A 673 27.82 -0.41 -43.34
C GLU A 673 27.83 -1.10 -41.97
N LEU A 674 26.79 -0.90 -41.15
CA LEU A 674 26.64 -1.52 -39.83
C LEU A 674 25.88 -2.86 -39.88
N LEU A 675 25.56 -3.38 -41.07
CA LEU A 675 24.92 -4.69 -41.17
C LEU A 675 25.79 -5.78 -40.55
N GLY A 676 25.19 -6.53 -39.61
CA GLY A 676 25.87 -7.59 -38.88
C GLY A 676 26.61 -7.12 -37.62
N THR A 677 26.63 -5.82 -37.30
CA THR A 677 27.14 -5.34 -36.00
C THR A 677 26.09 -5.42 -34.90
N PHE A 678 24.82 -5.16 -35.24
CA PHE A 678 23.63 -5.35 -34.39
C PHE A 678 22.39 -5.32 -35.30
N THR A 679 21.21 -5.60 -34.75
CA THR A 679 19.94 -5.55 -35.53
C THR A 679 19.54 -4.10 -35.86
N LEU A 680 19.77 -3.68 -37.11
CA LEU A 680 19.54 -2.30 -37.57
C LEU A 680 18.08 -1.92 -37.82
N CYS A 681 17.20 -2.88 -38.12
CA CYS A 681 15.78 -2.64 -38.38
C CYS A 681 14.94 -3.71 -37.70
N ARG A 682 13.87 -3.28 -37.03
CA ARG A 682 12.91 -4.15 -36.37
C ARG A 682 11.47 -3.75 -36.70
N ASN A 683 10.59 -4.74 -36.70
CA ASN A 683 9.14 -4.53 -36.65
C ASN A 683 8.72 -4.06 -35.24
N ALA A 684 7.50 -3.55 -35.11
CA ALA A 684 6.96 -3.02 -33.84
C ALA A 684 6.96 -4.04 -32.68
N ASP A 685 6.94 -5.34 -32.97
CA ASP A 685 7.02 -6.42 -31.97
C ASP A 685 8.46 -6.75 -31.53
N GLY A 686 9.46 -6.06 -32.09
CA GLY A 686 10.87 -6.27 -31.81
C GLY A 686 11.56 -7.29 -32.71
N THR A 687 10.85 -8.00 -33.59
CA THR A 687 11.47 -8.94 -34.53
C THR A 687 12.28 -8.22 -35.61
N PRO A 688 13.39 -8.78 -36.12
CA PRO A 688 14.13 -8.17 -37.22
C PRO A 688 13.27 -7.94 -38.47
N CYS A 689 13.49 -6.83 -39.17
CA CYS A 689 12.84 -6.57 -40.46
C CYS A 689 13.23 -7.63 -41.51
N PRO A 690 12.37 -7.89 -42.51
CA PRO A 690 12.72 -8.75 -43.65
C PRO A 690 13.91 -8.17 -44.44
N GLY A 691 14.64 -9.04 -45.14
CA GLY A 691 15.87 -8.65 -45.84
C GLY A 691 15.71 -7.55 -46.90
N GLU A 692 14.51 -7.36 -47.44
CA GLU A 692 14.19 -6.28 -48.38
C GLU A 692 14.19 -4.88 -47.76
N ASP A 693 14.02 -4.77 -46.43
CA ASP A 693 14.11 -3.52 -45.68
C ASP A 693 15.55 -3.19 -45.26
N LEU A 694 16.50 -4.11 -45.46
CA LEU A 694 17.89 -3.98 -45.01
C LEU A 694 18.76 -3.36 -46.11
N THR A 695 18.34 -2.22 -46.63
CA THR A 695 19.06 -1.47 -47.68
C THR A 695 19.11 0.01 -47.35
N GLU A 696 20.25 0.64 -47.60
CA GLU A 696 20.38 2.09 -47.55
C GLU A 696 19.65 2.72 -48.75
N CYS A 697 18.76 3.67 -48.47
CA CYS A 697 17.98 4.35 -49.50
C CYS A 697 18.83 5.40 -50.23
N GLN A 698 18.46 5.74 -51.46
CA GLN A 698 19.15 6.80 -52.20
C GLN A 698 18.59 8.18 -51.83
N GLY A 699 19.47 9.16 -51.63
CA GLY A 699 19.09 10.56 -51.43
C GLY A 699 18.53 10.89 -50.04
N HIS A 700 18.85 10.09 -49.01
CA HIS A 700 18.63 10.50 -47.63
C HIS A 700 19.50 11.72 -47.27
N ASN A 701 19.15 12.39 -46.16
CA ASN A 701 19.92 13.51 -45.62
C ASN A 701 21.13 13.03 -44.80
N ASP A 702 21.86 13.95 -44.17
CA ASP A 702 23.05 13.62 -43.38
C ASP A 702 22.75 13.27 -41.91
N TYR A 703 21.48 13.37 -41.46
CA TYR A 703 21.11 13.19 -40.05
C TYR A 703 20.80 11.73 -39.72
N ARG A 704 21.86 11.02 -39.35
CA ARG A 704 21.78 9.61 -38.91
C ARG A 704 21.29 9.49 -37.47
N GLY A 705 20.46 8.49 -37.19
CA GLY A 705 20.00 8.17 -35.84
C GLY A 705 18.98 7.03 -35.81
N TRP A 706 18.36 6.82 -34.65
CA TRP A 706 17.22 5.92 -34.51
C TRP A 706 15.94 6.61 -35.01
N TRP A 707 15.24 5.97 -35.93
CA TRP A 707 14.01 6.43 -36.56
C TRP A 707 12.90 5.40 -36.40
N SER A 708 11.65 5.87 -36.30
CA SER A 708 10.45 5.05 -36.37
C SER A 708 9.58 5.54 -37.52
N SER A 709 8.71 4.67 -38.02
CA SER A 709 7.72 5.05 -39.04
C SER A 709 6.66 6.03 -38.52
N SER A 710 6.51 6.17 -37.20
CA SER A 710 5.72 7.24 -36.60
C SER A 710 6.10 7.48 -35.14
N PHE A 711 5.84 8.70 -34.68
CA PHE A 711 5.99 9.13 -33.29
C PHE A 711 4.72 9.82 -32.78
N ASN A 712 4.54 9.82 -31.47
CA ASN A 712 3.52 10.60 -30.75
C ASN A 712 4.13 11.22 -29.49
N ALA A 713 3.76 12.45 -29.16
CA ALA A 713 3.99 12.98 -27.82
C ALA A 713 3.08 12.26 -26.83
N ARG A 714 3.66 11.67 -25.77
CA ARG A 714 2.94 10.76 -24.88
C ARG A 714 3.32 10.97 -23.42
N PHE A 715 2.31 10.87 -22.55
CA PHE A 715 2.50 10.60 -21.13
C PHE A 715 2.24 9.13 -20.83
N ILE A 716 3.08 8.53 -19.99
CA ILE A 716 2.86 7.21 -19.40
C ILE A 716 2.87 7.33 -17.88
N PHE A 717 2.03 6.54 -17.21
CA PHE A 717 1.82 6.66 -15.77
C PHE A 717 2.23 5.37 -15.07
N TYR A 718 3.17 5.48 -14.14
CA TYR A 718 3.62 4.40 -13.27
C TYR A 718 2.93 4.45 -11.91
N ASN A 719 2.62 3.28 -11.39
CA ASN A 719 2.06 3.13 -10.05
C ASN A 719 3.18 3.29 -9.00
N PRO A 720 3.08 4.25 -8.07
CA PRO A 720 4.02 4.39 -6.96
C PRO A 720 4.22 3.12 -6.14
N ASP A 721 3.20 2.28 -6.01
CA ASP A 721 3.29 1.04 -5.24
C ASP A 721 4.17 0.00 -5.95
N ASP A 722 4.15 -0.04 -7.29
CA ASP A 722 5.05 -0.93 -8.04
C ASP A 722 6.50 -0.44 -7.95
N LEU A 723 6.72 0.87 -7.92
CA LEU A 723 8.05 1.44 -7.66
C LEU A 723 8.53 1.12 -6.22
N ALA A 724 7.62 1.08 -5.24
CA ALA A 724 7.94 0.71 -3.87
C ALA A 724 8.33 -0.78 -3.76
N LYS A 725 7.61 -1.67 -4.45
CA LYS A 725 7.95 -3.10 -4.55
C LYS A 725 9.29 -3.32 -5.24
N SER A 726 9.60 -2.54 -6.28
CA SER A 726 10.92 -2.58 -6.91
C SER A 726 12.01 -2.11 -5.93
N ALA A 727 11.75 -1.01 -5.21
CA ALA A 727 12.70 -0.45 -4.24
C ALA A 727 13.00 -1.42 -3.08
N SER A 728 12.02 -2.21 -2.63
CA SER A 728 12.18 -3.23 -1.59
C SER A 728 12.77 -4.56 -2.10
N GLY A 729 12.83 -4.74 -3.42
CA GLY A 729 13.26 -5.99 -4.05
C GLY A 729 12.20 -7.10 -4.06
N GLU A 730 10.92 -6.77 -3.82
CA GLU A 730 9.79 -7.70 -3.94
C GLU A 730 9.55 -8.11 -5.40
N ILE A 731 9.79 -7.18 -6.33
CA ILE A 731 9.79 -7.41 -7.78
C ILE A 731 11.09 -6.93 -8.40
N ASN A 732 11.45 -7.45 -9.58
CA ASN A 732 12.62 -6.95 -10.28
C ASN A 732 12.41 -5.53 -10.78
N SER A 733 13.49 -4.74 -10.87
CA SER A 733 13.42 -3.33 -11.27
C SER A 733 12.94 -3.06 -12.70
N TRP A 734 12.84 -4.09 -13.55
CA TRP A 734 12.27 -4.01 -14.90
C TRP A 734 10.80 -4.47 -14.98
N GLU A 735 10.22 -4.95 -13.88
CA GLU A 735 8.84 -5.42 -13.84
C GLU A 735 7.79 -4.30 -13.77
N PRO A 736 8.02 -3.13 -13.13
CA PRO A 736 7.04 -2.06 -13.18
C PRO A 736 6.73 -1.68 -14.64
N GLN A 737 5.46 -1.53 -14.95
CA GLN A 737 4.96 -1.12 -16.26
C GLN A 737 3.97 0.01 -16.07
N PRO A 738 3.83 0.92 -17.04
CA PRO A 738 2.84 1.96 -16.94
C PRO A 738 1.43 1.34 -16.95
N TYR A 739 0.56 1.78 -16.05
CA TYR A 739 -0.82 1.33 -15.97
C TYR A 739 -1.75 2.09 -16.92
N ALA A 740 -1.35 3.31 -17.31
CA ALA A 740 -2.09 4.15 -18.24
C ALA A 740 -1.15 4.93 -19.16
N LYS A 741 -1.72 5.49 -20.22
CA LYS A 741 -1.04 6.40 -21.15
C LYS A 741 -2.02 7.36 -21.82
N VAL A 742 -1.52 8.49 -22.30
CA VAL A 742 -2.27 9.43 -23.15
C VAL A 742 -1.36 10.06 -24.19
N ASP A 743 -1.84 10.12 -25.43
CA ASP A 743 -1.19 10.88 -26.51
C ASP A 743 -1.71 12.31 -26.48
N ILE A 744 -0.82 13.29 -26.63
CA ILE A 744 -1.15 14.71 -26.43
C ILE A 744 -0.89 15.57 -27.67
N ASP A 745 -0.59 14.96 -28.82
CA ASP A 745 -0.30 15.68 -30.07
C ASP A 745 -1.40 16.67 -30.47
N GLU A 746 -2.66 16.41 -30.10
CA GLU A 746 -3.81 17.28 -30.39
C GLU A 746 -3.74 18.65 -29.69
N HIS A 747 -2.84 18.81 -28.71
CA HIS A 747 -2.62 20.06 -28.01
C HIS A 747 -1.35 20.81 -28.45
N LEU A 748 -0.53 20.20 -29.31
CA LEU A 748 0.78 20.70 -29.71
C LEU A 748 0.75 21.45 -31.05
N PHE A 749 1.70 22.37 -31.25
CA PHE A 749 1.85 23.16 -32.48
C PHE A 749 2.63 22.43 -33.58
N LEU A 750 3.42 21.43 -33.21
CA LEU A 750 4.09 20.50 -34.10
C LEU A 750 5.11 21.12 -35.09
N ASN A 751 5.94 22.07 -34.62
CA ASN A 751 6.95 22.78 -35.43
C ASN A 751 6.37 23.52 -36.64
N PRO A 752 5.50 24.52 -36.41
CA PRO A 752 4.82 25.23 -37.50
C PRO A 752 5.77 26.02 -38.40
N ALA A 753 6.92 26.46 -37.88
CA ALA A 753 7.95 27.17 -38.62
C ALA A 753 8.86 26.24 -39.46
N ASN A 754 8.69 24.92 -39.34
CA ASN A 754 9.48 23.91 -40.03
C ASN A 754 10.99 24.08 -39.80
N VAL A 755 11.37 24.32 -38.55
CA VAL A 755 12.76 24.42 -38.10
C VAL A 755 13.43 23.04 -38.17
N GLU A 756 14.65 22.98 -38.70
CA GLU A 756 15.49 21.76 -38.75
C GLU A 756 14.76 20.49 -39.26
N PRO A 757 14.03 20.51 -40.39
CA PRO A 757 13.20 19.39 -40.83
C PRO A 757 14.00 18.12 -41.13
N ASP A 758 15.28 18.27 -41.50
CA ASP A 758 16.18 17.15 -41.75
C ASP A 758 16.62 16.46 -40.45
N MET A 759 16.86 17.23 -39.39
CA MET A 759 17.23 16.70 -38.07
C MET A 759 16.01 16.17 -37.32
N LEU A 760 14.91 16.91 -37.30
CA LEU A 760 13.73 16.59 -36.50
C LEU A 760 12.77 15.61 -37.19
N GLY A 761 12.87 15.47 -38.52
CA GLY A 761 11.83 14.83 -39.31
C GLY A 761 10.58 15.70 -39.42
N THR A 762 9.61 15.24 -40.21
CA THR A 762 8.37 15.98 -40.48
C THR A 762 7.13 15.09 -40.28
N GLY A 763 5.97 15.72 -40.08
CA GLY A 763 4.69 15.03 -39.94
C GLY A 763 4.73 13.94 -38.86
N VAL A 764 4.27 12.73 -39.22
CA VAL A 764 4.24 11.58 -38.30
C VAL A 764 5.64 11.14 -37.83
N GLN A 765 6.71 11.48 -38.57
CA GLN A 765 8.09 11.14 -38.23
C GLN A 765 8.82 12.22 -37.43
N ARG A 766 8.14 13.31 -37.05
CA ARG A 766 8.73 14.35 -36.20
C ARG A 766 9.10 13.77 -34.82
N ARG A 767 10.40 13.75 -34.49
CA ARG A 767 10.96 13.45 -33.17
C ARG A 767 11.13 14.72 -32.31
N GLN A 768 11.56 14.59 -31.05
CA GLN A 768 11.78 15.71 -30.12
C GLN A 768 10.55 16.64 -30.01
N ARG A 769 9.36 16.06 -29.80
CA ARG A 769 8.12 16.84 -29.72
C ARG A 769 8.00 17.58 -28.40
N ILE A 770 8.23 16.87 -27.29
CA ILE A 770 8.13 17.42 -25.94
C ILE A 770 9.40 17.16 -25.15
N GLY A 771 9.73 18.09 -24.26
CA GLY A 771 10.91 18.08 -23.41
C GLY A 771 10.57 17.86 -21.92
N PRO A 772 11.22 18.59 -21.00
CA PRO A 772 11.05 18.39 -19.57
C PRO A 772 9.64 18.75 -19.09
N VAL A 773 9.29 18.18 -17.93
CA VAL A 773 8.06 18.48 -17.21
C VAL A 773 8.38 18.92 -15.78
N THR A 774 7.52 19.75 -15.21
CA THR A 774 7.58 20.08 -13.78
C THR A 774 6.18 20.24 -13.22
N TYR A 775 6.05 20.12 -11.90
CA TYR A 775 4.75 20.02 -11.24
C TYR A 775 4.64 20.98 -10.06
N ASP A 776 3.59 21.77 -10.07
CA ASP A 776 3.16 22.57 -8.93
C ASP A 776 2.27 21.72 -8.02
N HIS A 777 2.86 21.21 -6.94
CA HIS A 777 2.15 20.44 -5.93
C HIS A 777 1.13 21.25 -5.11
N THR A 778 1.21 22.58 -5.12
CA THR A 778 0.32 23.46 -4.35
C THR A 778 -0.98 23.71 -5.09
N ASN A 779 -0.91 23.99 -6.40
CA ASN A 779 -2.10 24.28 -7.22
C ASN A 779 -2.49 23.14 -8.17
N ASN A 780 -1.76 22.03 -8.10
CA ASN A 780 -1.96 20.81 -8.88
C ASN A 780 -1.81 21.01 -10.39
N ILE A 781 -0.78 21.75 -10.82
CA ILE A 781 -0.56 22.14 -12.22
C ILE A 781 0.68 21.44 -12.77
N LEU A 782 0.55 20.81 -13.94
CA LEU A 782 1.63 20.22 -14.71
C LEU A 782 2.03 21.17 -15.85
N TYR A 783 3.32 21.49 -15.93
CA TYR A 783 3.92 22.26 -17.01
C TYR A 783 4.76 21.34 -17.89
N VAL A 784 4.57 21.42 -19.21
CA VAL A 784 5.30 20.59 -20.20
C VAL A 784 5.86 21.46 -21.31
N MET A 785 7.13 21.26 -21.62
CA MET A 785 7.83 21.95 -22.70
C MET A 785 7.47 21.29 -24.04
N GLU A 786 6.91 22.02 -25.02
CA GLU A 786 6.94 21.62 -26.43
C GLU A 786 8.16 22.25 -27.09
N MET A 787 9.00 21.44 -27.73
CA MET A 787 10.22 21.92 -28.40
C MET A 787 9.88 22.49 -29.77
N PHE A 788 10.61 23.52 -30.22
CA PHE A 788 10.48 24.11 -31.58
C PHE A 788 9.04 24.52 -31.96
N ALA A 789 8.26 25.01 -31.00
CA ALA A 789 6.87 25.42 -31.23
C ALA A 789 6.78 26.88 -31.70
N ASP A 790 7.63 27.76 -31.17
CA ASP A 790 7.73 29.18 -31.52
C ASP A 790 9.06 29.44 -32.23
N GLU A 791 9.09 29.18 -33.54
CA GLU A 791 10.34 29.06 -34.31
C GLU A 791 11.29 28.05 -33.65
N ALA A 792 12.50 28.46 -33.28
CA ALA A 792 13.46 27.61 -32.59
C ALA A 792 13.24 27.57 -31.06
N LYS A 793 12.32 28.39 -30.51
CA LYS A 793 12.01 28.43 -29.08
C LYS A 793 10.94 27.40 -28.72
N PRO A 794 10.97 26.88 -27.48
CA PRO A 794 9.89 26.05 -26.97
C PRO A 794 8.69 26.90 -26.49
N VAL A 795 7.57 26.21 -26.29
CA VAL A 795 6.33 26.74 -25.68
C VAL A 795 6.00 25.90 -24.45
N VAL A 796 5.46 26.53 -23.39
CA VAL A 796 5.04 25.81 -22.18
C VAL A 796 3.54 25.54 -22.24
N HIS A 797 3.17 24.26 -22.21
CA HIS A 797 1.80 23.80 -22.12
C HIS A 797 1.42 23.51 -20.66
N VAL A 798 0.16 23.77 -20.32
CA VAL A 798 -0.33 23.72 -18.94
C VAL A 798 -1.51 22.76 -18.82
N TRP A 799 -1.43 21.82 -17.88
CA TRP A 799 -2.55 20.97 -17.47
C TRP A 799 -2.83 21.15 -16.00
N LYS A 800 -4.11 21.16 -15.63
CA LYS A 800 -4.55 21.11 -14.23
C LYS A 800 -5.02 19.70 -13.90
N MET A 801 -4.65 19.20 -12.72
CA MET A 801 -5.22 17.95 -12.20
C MET A 801 -6.58 18.23 -11.56
N ASN A 802 -7.57 17.44 -11.91
CA ASN A 802 -8.92 17.50 -11.35
C ASN A 802 -9.16 16.58 -10.16
#